data_AF-A0A915LXV7-F1
#
_entry.id   AF-A0A915LXV7-F1
#
_cell.length_a   1.000
_cell.length_b   1.000
_cell.length_c   1.000
_cell.angle_alpha   90.00
_cell.angle_beta   90.00
_cell.angle_gamma   90.00
#
_symmetry.space_group_name_H-M   'P 1'
#
loop_
_entity.id
_entity.type
_entity.pdbx_description
1 polymer ?
#
loop_
_entity_poly.entity_id
_entity_poly.type
_entity_poly.pdbx_seq_one_letter_code
_entity_poly.pdbx_strand_id
1 'polypeptide(L)'
;MSYENSDIGPPPDPVLEVPPPKDIKILESADDIQQRRTEVLDHYVQFKDFAKTKRDRLEEARQFQYFKRDADELEIWILEKLQTAAEESFRDPTNLQAKIQKHEAFVAEVQAHSNAITKLDKTGNDMIQHGHYEKETIRKRLDRLHELWDRLFSMLDNKGIKLQQALKLLRFMRRCDEMLYWIKDKIAFVSSDDMGSDLEHVEVMQRKFDEFLKELDSHQSRVLDINQEANALIDEGHPEQEQIQAKRDEVNEAWHKLGTLTATRREALFGAQQIQRFYRDIDETLAWIGEKESTLATNDYGRDLNNVQALQRKHEGTERDLAALESKMEKLETEADRLCQLYPEKSKEISTKTDEAKIRWETLKQSAEERKRALDRSYNRHRFMADYRELCDWIEGIKVLIESAELAKDVAGAEALLEQHQEHKGEIDARNDSFIQTAETGQKLLDEGIEQSEEIRQCLQRLANDQASLKNLWEERRILYEQCMDLQLFYRDTEQAETWMNKQEAFLQNRDLGDSLDAVESLLKKHEDFEKSLAAQEEKIHALDEFATKLIEGGHYAADDVAARREKLLSRRRRLMELTAERREKLKESYRLHNEIKATGQELVALGHYANEHIQTRLEEVEQLWAQLVEASALKGAKLQEANQVN
;
A
#
# COMPACT_ATOMS: atom_id res chain seq x y z
N MET A 1 72.50 31.85 -83.74
CA MET A 1 72.95 33.05 -84.47
C MET A 1 74.30 33.43 -83.91
N SER A 2 75.31 33.41 -84.77
CA SER A 2 76.57 34.18 -84.73
C SER A 2 77.20 34.47 -83.36
N TYR A 3 78.12 33.60 -82.94
CA TYR A 3 79.26 33.99 -82.12
C TYR A 3 80.52 33.86 -82.98
N GLU A 4 81.18 34.98 -83.19
CA GLU A 4 82.47 35.11 -83.84
C GLU A 4 83.49 34.22 -83.14
N ASN A 5 84.02 33.24 -83.86
CA ASN A 5 85.21 32.50 -83.46
C ASN A 5 86.40 33.45 -83.53
N SER A 6 86.67 34.16 -82.44
CA SER A 6 87.99 34.75 -82.20
C SER A 6 88.93 33.62 -81.78
N ASP A 7 89.28 32.77 -82.74
CA ASP A 7 90.34 31.78 -82.61
C ASP A 7 91.67 32.54 -82.60
N ILE A 8 92.01 33.09 -81.45
CA ILE A 8 93.36 33.55 -81.16
C ILE A 8 94.17 32.27 -81.00
N GLY A 9 94.61 31.72 -82.13
CA GLY A 9 95.55 30.62 -82.15
C GLY A 9 96.75 30.94 -81.26
N PRO A 10 97.47 29.92 -80.76
CA PRO A 10 98.57 30.10 -79.85
C PRO A 10 99.51 31.21 -80.36
N PRO A 11 99.99 32.11 -79.50
CA PRO A 11 100.89 33.18 -79.92
C PRO A 11 102.06 32.55 -80.69
N PRO A 12 102.45 33.10 -81.86
CA PRO A 12 103.39 32.46 -82.74
C PRO A 12 104.65 32.05 -81.98
N ASP A 13 105.09 30.83 -82.27
CA ASP A 13 106.31 30.25 -81.71
C ASP A 13 107.42 31.29 -81.85
N PRO A 14 108.17 31.59 -80.78
CA PRO A 14 109.30 32.49 -80.95
C PRO A 14 110.24 31.83 -81.97
N VAL A 15 110.79 32.61 -82.90
CA VAL A 15 111.73 32.16 -83.94
C VAL A 15 113.08 32.77 -83.63
N LEU A 16 114.10 31.93 -83.43
CA LEU A 16 115.46 32.39 -83.20
C LEU A 16 116.17 32.47 -84.55
N GLU A 17 116.25 33.66 -85.13
CA GLU A 17 117.04 33.90 -86.34
C GLU A 17 118.53 33.91 -85.97
N VAL A 18 119.26 32.83 -86.27
CA VAL A 18 120.72 32.78 -86.12
C VAL A 18 121.36 33.15 -87.46
N PRO A 19 122.06 34.28 -87.60
CA PRO A 19 122.72 34.65 -88.86
C PRO A 19 123.92 33.74 -89.18
N PRO A 20 124.16 33.37 -90.47
CA PRO A 20 125.20 32.41 -90.85
C PRO A 20 126.63 32.95 -90.62
N PRO A 21 127.64 32.08 -90.35
CA PRO A 21 129.00 32.52 -90.02
C PRO A 21 129.68 33.15 -91.25
N LYS A 22 130.15 34.40 -91.12
CA LYS A 22 131.08 35.04 -92.09
C LYS A 22 132.52 34.64 -91.75
N ASP A 23 133.28 34.25 -92.80
CA ASP A 23 134.70 33.87 -92.89
C ASP A 23 135.50 33.75 -91.57
N ILE A 24 136.01 32.54 -91.32
CA ILE A 24 136.87 32.19 -90.17
C ILE A 24 138.19 32.97 -90.28
N LYS A 25 138.26 34.16 -89.68
CA LYS A 25 139.49 34.93 -89.51
C LYS A 25 140.46 34.19 -88.57
N ILE A 26 141.73 34.13 -88.95
CA ILE A 26 142.82 33.64 -88.10
C ILE A 26 142.97 34.62 -86.92
N LEU A 27 142.80 34.12 -85.70
CA LEU A 27 142.84 34.91 -84.47
C LEU A 27 144.31 35.12 -84.05
N GLU A 28 144.94 36.20 -84.51
CA GLU A 28 146.37 36.48 -84.29
C GLU A 28 146.64 37.29 -82.99
N SER A 29 145.62 37.91 -82.39
CA SER A 29 145.74 38.70 -81.16
C SER A 29 144.84 38.19 -80.02
N ALA A 30 145.25 38.48 -78.78
CA ALA A 30 144.46 38.15 -77.60
C ALA A 30 143.11 38.89 -77.56
N ASP A 31 143.01 40.07 -78.18
CA ASP A 31 141.77 40.86 -78.25
C ASP A 31 140.74 40.23 -79.21
N ASP A 32 141.18 39.66 -80.33
CA ASP A 32 140.29 38.99 -81.31
C ASP A 32 139.61 37.76 -80.69
N ILE A 33 140.35 37.00 -79.87
CA ILE A 33 139.81 35.85 -79.11
C ILE A 33 138.75 36.33 -78.10
N GLN A 34 138.98 37.48 -77.46
CA GLN A 34 138.09 38.03 -76.43
C GLN A 34 136.79 38.58 -77.01
N GLN A 35 136.84 39.20 -78.19
CA GLN A 35 135.64 39.67 -78.90
C GLN A 35 134.78 38.50 -79.37
N ARG A 36 135.40 37.47 -79.96
CA ARG A 36 134.67 36.27 -80.41
C ARG A 36 134.05 35.49 -79.25
N ARG A 37 134.73 35.45 -78.10
CA ARG A 37 134.18 34.90 -76.85
C ARG A 37 132.92 35.67 -76.41
N THR A 38 132.92 36.99 -76.48
CA THR A 38 131.77 37.81 -76.08
C THR A 38 130.56 37.60 -76.99
N GLU A 39 130.73 37.57 -78.32
CA GLU A 39 129.64 37.27 -79.27
C GLU A 39 129.02 35.88 -79.04
N VAL A 40 129.84 34.86 -78.83
CA VAL A 40 129.36 33.50 -78.56
C VAL A 40 128.61 33.44 -77.23
N LEU A 41 129.06 34.17 -76.21
CA LEU A 41 128.38 34.26 -74.92
C LEU A 41 127.03 34.99 -75.03
N ASP A 42 126.94 36.09 -75.78
CA ASP A 42 125.68 36.81 -76.00
C ASP A 42 124.67 35.97 -76.81
N HIS A 43 125.10 35.31 -77.88
CA HIS A 43 124.24 34.38 -78.62
C HIS A 43 123.80 33.19 -77.76
N TYR A 44 124.68 32.69 -76.88
CA TYR A 44 124.33 31.63 -75.94
C TYR A 44 123.33 32.12 -74.88
N VAL A 45 123.43 33.37 -74.40
CA VAL A 45 122.45 33.99 -73.51
C VAL A 45 121.10 34.16 -74.20
N GLN A 46 121.06 34.65 -75.45
CA GLN A 46 119.84 34.79 -76.23
C GLN A 46 119.18 33.45 -76.54
N PHE A 47 119.96 32.44 -76.94
CA PHE A 47 119.47 31.08 -77.11
C PHE A 47 118.94 30.50 -75.80
N LYS A 48 119.62 30.74 -74.67
CA LYS A 48 119.20 30.26 -73.35
C LYS A 48 117.90 30.93 -72.89
N ASP A 49 117.75 32.24 -73.08
CA ASP A 49 116.52 32.97 -72.76
C ASP A 49 115.38 32.53 -73.68
N PHE A 50 115.63 32.35 -74.97
CA PHE A 50 114.63 31.85 -75.92
C PHE A 50 114.21 30.40 -75.62
N ALA A 51 115.17 29.51 -75.33
CA ALA A 51 114.89 28.12 -74.94
C ALA A 51 114.10 28.08 -73.62
N LYS A 52 114.39 28.99 -72.70
CA LYS A 52 113.63 29.17 -71.46
C LYS A 52 112.21 29.66 -71.76
N THR A 53 112.02 30.70 -72.57
CA THR A 53 110.69 31.20 -72.97
C THR A 53 109.88 30.15 -73.73
N LYS A 54 110.50 29.39 -74.64
CA LYS A 54 109.84 28.29 -75.37
C LYS A 54 109.43 27.16 -74.44
N ARG A 55 110.29 26.80 -73.48
CA ARG A 55 109.98 25.81 -72.44
C ARG A 55 108.83 26.30 -71.55
N ASP A 56 108.89 27.53 -71.07
CA ASP A 56 107.88 28.11 -70.18
C ASP A 56 106.51 28.21 -70.90
N ARG A 57 106.47 28.59 -72.20
CA ARG A 57 105.24 28.56 -73.03
C ARG A 57 104.71 27.15 -73.28
N LEU A 58 105.58 26.17 -73.54
CA LEU A 58 105.17 24.78 -73.69
C LEU A 58 104.63 24.22 -72.37
N GLU A 59 105.18 24.67 -71.24
CA GLU A 59 104.72 24.29 -69.91
C GLU A 59 103.36 24.93 -69.59
N GLU A 60 103.14 26.21 -69.90
CA GLU A 60 101.83 26.88 -69.85
C GLU A 60 100.80 26.17 -70.75
N ALA A 61 101.13 25.89 -72.01
CA ALA A 61 100.24 25.18 -72.93
C ALA A 61 99.92 23.76 -72.42
N ARG A 62 100.89 23.06 -71.84
CA ARG A 62 100.69 21.74 -71.22
C ARG A 62 99.77 21.84 -69.99
N GLN A 63 99.96 22.82 -69.12
CA GLN A 63 99.10 23.08 -67.96
C GLN A 63 97.67 23.39 -68.40
N PHE A 64 97.50 24.19 -69.46
CA PHE A 64 96.19 24.47 -70.05
C PHE A 64 95.50 23.25 -70.64
N GLN A 65 96.23 22.35 -71.32
CA GLN A 65 95.65 21.11 -71.81
C GLN A 65 95.23 20.17 -70.66
N TYR A 66 96.00 20.10 -69.57
CA TYR A 66 95.56 19.35 -68.38
C TYR A 66 94.34 19.98 -67.73
N PHE A 67 94.33 21.30 -67.53
CA PHE A 67 93.16 22.01 -67.02
C PHE A 67 91.93 21.76 -67.88
N LYS A 68 92.06 21.88 -69.21
CA LYS A 68 90.96 21.67 -70.15
C LYS A 68 90.42 20.25 -70.08
N ARG A 69 91.31 19.24 -70.08
CA ARG A 69 90.91 17.84 -69.92
C ARG A 69 90.14 17.63 -68.60
N ASP A 70 90.70 18.10 -67.49
CA ASP A 70 90.11 17.90 -66.16
C ASP A 70 88.76 18.67 -66.03
N ALA A 71 88.64 19.82 -66.69
CA ALA A 71 87.39 20.58 -66.81
C ALA A 71 86.35 19.88 -67.69
N ASP A 72 86.75 19.31 -68.83
CA ASP A 72 85.88 18.54 -69.72
C ASP A 72 85.39 17.26 -69.02
N GLU A 73 86.27 16.55 -68.31
CA GLU A 73 85.95 15.35 -67.52
C GLU A 73 84.96 15.67 -66.39
N LEU A 74 85.20 16.75 -65.65
CA LEU A 74 84.30 17.19 -64.59
C LEU A 74 82.95 17.64 -65.15
N GLU A 75 82.94 18.36 -66.28
CA GLU A 75 81.70 18.79 -66.93
C GLU A 75 80.83 17.61 -67.38
N ILE A 76 81.44 16.61 -68.04
CA ILE A 76 80.74 15.39 -68.46
C ILE A 76 80.14 14.69 -67.24
N TRP A 77 80.93 14.55 -66.17
CA TRP A 77 80.46 13.95 -64.92
C TRP A 77 79.28 14.72 -64.32
N ILE A 78 79.33 16.05 -64.26
CA ILE A 78 78.21 16.87 -63.73
C ILE A 78 76.95 16.68 -64.60
N LEU A 79 77.10 16.67 -65.92
CA LEU A 79 75.97 16.48 -66.84
C LEU A 79 75.32 15.10 -66.69
N GLU A 80 76.11 14.03 -66.52
CA GLU A 80 75.59 12.68 -66.23
C GLU A 80 74.84 12.64 -64.90
N LYS A 81 75.37 13.26 -63.85
CA LYS A 81 74.72 13.33 -62.53
C LYS A 81 73.47 14.20 -62.56
N LEU A 82 73.46 15.29 -63.34
CA LEU A 82 72.28 16.11 -63.58
C LEU A 82 71.15 15.30 -64.23
N GLN A 83 71.48 14.43 -65.19
CA GLN A 83 70.49 13.54 -65.81
C GLN A 83 69.86 12.58 -64.78
N THR A 84 70.68 12.01 -63.89
CA THR A 84 70.21 11.13 -62.81
C THR A 84 69.38 11.90 -61.75
N ALA A 85 69.78 13.15 -61.45
CA ALA A 85 69.05 14.02 -60.54
C ALA A 85 67.68 14.43 -61.10
N ALA A 86 67.57 14.61 -62.43
CA ALA A 86 66.34 14.97 -63.12
C ALA A 86 65.26 13.86 -63.12
N GLU A 87 65.61 12.61 -62.77
CA GLU A 87 64.65 11.53 -62.68
C GLU A 87 63.60 11.81 -61.59
N GLU A 88 62.32 11.86 -61.97
CA GLU A 88 61.20 12.17 -61.08
C GLU A 88 60.68 10.93 -60.31
N SER A 89 61.60 10.19 -59.68
CA SER A 89 61.30 8.95 -58.95
C SER A 89 60.34 9.13 -57.75
N PHE A 90 60.10 10.38 -57.33
CA PHE A 90 59.22 10.76 -56.22
C PHE A 90 57.72 10.68 -56.56
N ARG A 91 57.34 10.62 -57.85
CA ARG A 91 55.92 10.52 -58.25
C ARG A 91 55.27 9.18 -57.90
N ASP A 92 56.08 8.13 -57.78
CA ASP A 92 55.61 6.82 -57.37
C ASP A 92 55.75 6.66 -55.84
N PRO A 93 54.64 6.47 -55.11
CA PRO A 93 54.63 6.43 -53.66
C PRO A 93 55.19 5.12 -53.08
N THR A 94 55.47 4.10 -53.90
CA THR A 94 56.04 2.84 -53.39
C THR A 94 57.51 3.00 -52.97
N ASN A 95 57.86 2.37 -51.84
CA ASN A 95 59.21 2.33 -51.30
C ASN A 95 59.88 3.71 -51.11
N LEU A 96 59.11 4.76 -50.80
CA LEU A 96 59.62 6.13 -50.60
C LEU A 96 60.79 6.20 -49.62
N GLN A 97 60.76 5.44 -48.54
CA GLN A 97 61.86 5.38 -47.56
C GLN A 97 63.18 4.90 -48.20
N ALA A 98 63.12 3.86 -49.03
CA ALA A 98 64.29 3.36 -49.74
C ALA A 98 64.76 4.35 -50.83
N LYS A 99 63.82 5.07 -51.48
CA LYS A 99 64.14 6.13 -52.44
C LYS A 99 64.83 7.32 -51.76
N ILE A 100 64.41 7.69 -50.55
CA ILE A 100 65.07 8.71 -49.71
C ILE A 100 66.49 8.28 -49.36
N GLN A 101 66.69 7.06 -48.85
CA GLN A 101 68.02 6.56 -48.53
C GLN A 101 68.93 6.51 -49.76
N LYS A 102 68.42 6.07 -50.91
CA LYS A 102 69.16 6.08 -52.17
C LYS A 102 69.52 7.50 -52.61
N HIS A 103 68.62 8.46 -52.42
CA HIS A 103 68.88 9.87 -52.70
C HIS A 103 69.92 10.47 -51.75
N GLU A 104 69.85 10.20 -50.45
CA GLU A 104 70.84 10.63 -49.45
C GLU A 104 72.23 10.06 -49.78
N ALA A 105 72.31 8.78 -50.16
CA ALA A 105 73.55 8.17 -50.62
C ALA A 105 74.08 8.86 -51.89
N PHE A 106 73.20 9.20 -52.84
CA PHE A 106 73.57 9.92 -54.06
C PHE A 106 74.04 11.36 -53.76
N VAL A 107 73.40 12.07 -52.83
CA VAL A 107 73.84 13.39 -52.36
C VAL A 107 75.23 13.29 -51.73
N ALA A 108 75.47 12.29 -50.88
CA ALA A 108 76.78 12.06 -50.28
C ALA A 108 77.86 11.73 -51.32
N GLU A 109 77.52 10.93 -52.34
CA GLU A 109 78.41 10.64 -53.48
C GLU A 109 78.78 11.93 -54.23
N VAL A 110 77.80 12.77 -54.56
CA VAL A 110 78.03 14.06 -55.25
C VAL A 110 78.86 15.01 -54.38
N GLN A 111 78.57 15.07 -53.09
CA GLN A 111 79.30 15.91 -52.14
C GLN A 111 80.75 15.46 -51.96
N ALA A 112 81.04 14.15 -51.98
CA ALA A 112 82.42 13.64 -51.93
C ALA A 112 83.25 14.07 -53.15
N HIS A 113 82.61 14.29 -54.30
CA HIS A 113 83.24 14.77 -55.53
C HIS A 113 83.49 16.29 -55.55
N SER A 114 83.04 17.04 -54.54
CA SER A 114 83.32 18.49 -54.43
C SER A 114 84.81 18.84 -54.45
N ASN A 115 85.66 17.92 -53.99
CA ASN A 115 87.11 18.09 -54.05
C ASN A 115 87.65 18.26 -55.49
N ALA A 116 86.95 17.70 -56.50
CA ALA A 116 87.36 17.83 -57.90
C ALA A 116 87.18 19.28 -58.39
N ILE A 117 86.03 19.91 -58.12
CA ILE A 117 85.80 21.31 -58.48
C ILE A 117 86.71 22.25 -57.69
N THR A 118 86.94 21.99 -56.40
CA THR A 118 87.88 22.81 -55.59
C THR A 118 89.33 22.71 -56.08
N LYS A 119 89.79 21.53 -56.51
CA LYS A 119 91.13 21.35 -57.09
C LYS A 119 91.26 22.04 -58.44
N LEU A 120 90.22 21.95 -59.27
CA LEU A 120 90.18 22.60 -60.57
C LEU A 120 90.13 24.13 -60.42
N ASP A 121 89.39 24.63 -59.44
CA ASP A 121 89.36 26.04 -59.05
C ASP A 121 90.74 26.53 -58.63
N LYS A 122 91.43 25.78 -57.77
CA LYS A 122 92.79 26.15 -57.36
C LYS A 122 93.72 26.23 -58.57
N THR A 123 93.71 25.20 -59.42
CA THR A 123 94.58 25.14 -60.60
C THR A 123 94.26 26.26 -61.60
N GLY A 124 92.99 26.47 -61.92
CA GLY A 124 92.57 27.50 -62.87
C GLY A 124 92.77 28.92 -62.34
N ASN A 125 92.50 29.18 -61.06
CA ASN A 125 92.76 30.49 -60.45
C ASN A 125 94.26 30.77 -60.33
N ASP A 126 95.09 29.78 -60.00
CA ASP A 126 96.54 29.90 -59.99
C ASP A 126 97.05 30.29 -61.40
N MET A 127 96.56 29.63 -62.46
CA MET A 127 96.90 29.97 -63.85
C MET A 127 96.47 31.40 -64.23
N ILE A 128 95.28 31.83 -63.80
CA ILE A 128 94.79 33.20 -64.04
C ILE A 128 95.65 34.24 -63.31
N GLN A 129 96.02 33.97 -62.05
CA GLN A 129 96.86 34.88 -61.24
C GLN A 129 98.26 35.05 -61.84
N HIS A 130 98.83 33.99 -62.41
CA HIS A 130 100.14 34.03 -63.07
C HIS A 130 100.08 34.62 -64.50
N GLY A 131 98.92 35.14 -64.93
CA GLY A 131 98.80 35.86 -66.19
C GLY A 131 98.78 34.97 -67.44
N HIS A 132 98.34 33.72 -67.30
CA HIS A 132 98.27 32.75 -68.40
C HIS A 132 97.55 33.30 -69.63
N TYR A 133 98.05 32.98 -70.83
CA TYR A 133 97.57 33.55 -72.10
C TYR A 133 96.07 33.28 -72.38
N GLU A 134 95.53 32.14 -71.90
CA GLU A 134 94.10 31.73 -71.99
C GLU A 134 93.24 32.07 -70.75
N LYS A 135 93.64 33.02 -69.90
CA LYS A 135 92.93 33.34 -68.64
C LYS A 135 91.42 33.57 -68.77
N GLU A 136 90.95 34.17 -69.86
CA GLU A 136 89.52 34.42 -70.10
C GLU A 136 88.75 33.13 -70.40
N THR A 137 89.35 32.23 -71.18
CA THR A 137 88.78 30.92 -71.47
C THR A 137 88.72 30.06 -70.20
N ILE A 138 89.78 30.08 -69.39
CA ILE A 138 89.83 29.39 -68.10
C ILE A 138 88.72 29.90 -67.17
N ARG A 139 88.57 31.23 -67.04
CA ARG A 139 87.51 31.85 -66.22
C ARG A 139 86.12 31.40 -66.67
N LYS A 140 85.80 31.52 -67.97
CA LYS A 140 84.51 31.08 -68.52
C LYS A 140 84.21 29.60 -68.28
N ARG A 141 85.22 28.73 -68.32
CA ARG A 141 85.05 27.30 -68.04
C ARG A 141 84.75 27.06 -66.55
N LEU A 142 85.46 27.73 -65.65
CA LEU A 142 85.18 27.65 -64.20
C LEU A 142 83.78 28.16 -63.87
N ASP A 143 83.39 29.33 -64.36
CA ASP A 143 82.06 29.93 -64.11
C ASP A 143 80.95 28.98 -64.58
N ARG A 144 81.07 28.41 -65.78
CA ARG A 144 80.12 27.41 -66.30
C ARG A 144 80.05 26.15 -65.44
N LEU A 145 81.19 25.67 -64.92
CA LEU A 145 81.22 24.52 -64.02
C LEU A 145 80.53 24.82 -62.70
N HIS A 146 80.74 26.02 -62.11
CA HIS A 146 80.01 26.45 -60.91
C HIS A 146 78.50 26.55 -61.16
N GLU A 147 78.07 27.13 -62.28
CA GLU A 147 76.64 27.17 -62.64
C GLU A 147 76.02 25.78 -62.75
N LEU A 148 76.71 24.83 -63.40
CA LEU A 148 76.25 23.44 -63.52
C LEU A 148 76.24 22.72 -62.16
N TRP A 149 77.24 22.99 -61.32
CA TRP A 149 77.38 22.43 -59.98
C TRP A 149 76.27 22.93 -59.05
N ASP A 150 76.02 24.24 -59.03
CA ASP A 150 74.94 24.86 -58.25
C ASP A 150 73.57 24.38 -58.73
N ARG A 151 73.39 24.23 -60.05
CA ARG A 151 72.18 23.63 -60.62
C ARG A 151 71.99 22.18 -60.16
N LEU A 152 73.05 21.38 -60.11
CA LEU A 152 73.00 20.00 -59.61
C LEU A 152 72.57 19.97 -58.14
N PHE A 153 73.21 20.78 -57.29
CA PHE A 153 72.86 20.90 -55.88
C PHE A 153 71.41 21.37 -55.68
N SER A 154 70.97 22.38 -56.42
CA SER A 154 69.59 22.85 -56.38
C SER A 154 68.60 21.76 -56.80
N MET A 155 68.88 20.97 -57.84
CA MET A 155 68.01 19.86 -58.22
C MET A 155 68.00 18.73 -57.18
N LEU A 156 69.14 18.44 -56.56
CA LEU A 156 69.23 17.45 -55.49
C LEU A 156 68.41 17.89 -54.27
N ASP A 157 68.59 19.11 -53.79
CA ASP A 157 67.86 19.66 -52.64
C ASP A 157 66.34 19.67 -52.89
N ASN A 158 65.91 20.17 -54.05
CA ASN A 158 64.51 20.14 -54.46
C ASN A 158 63.94 18.71 -54.51
N LYS A 159 64.71 17.73 -55.00
CA LYS A 159 64.31 16.32 -55.04
C LYS A 159 64.20 15.74 -53.62
N GLY A 160 65.12 16.09 -52.73
CA GLY A 160 65.09 15.71 -51.31
C GLY A 160 63.84 16.23 -50.60
N ILE A 161 63.53 17.52 -50.75
CA ILE A 161 62.32 18.14 -50.21
C ILE A 161 61.06 17.43 -50.75
N LYS A 162 60.97 17.23 -52.07
CA LYS A 162 59.81 16.54 -52.68
C LYS A 162 59.62 15.11 -52.18
N LEU A 163 60.70 14.35 -52.00
CA LEU A 163 60.64 12.99 -51.44
C LEU A 163 60.15 12.98 -50.00
N GLN A 164 60.61 13.91 -49.17
CA GLN A 164 60.16 14.05 -47.78
C GLN A 164 58.70 14.47 -47.69
N GLN A 165 58.26 15.42 -48.52
CA GLN A 165 56.87 15.84 -48.60
C GLN A 165 55.96 14.69 -49.05
N ALA A 166 56.35 13.94 -50.10
CA ALA A 166 55.60 12.75 -50.53
C ALA A 166 55.46 11.69 -49.42
N LEU A 167 56.51 11.50 -48.60
CA LEU A 167 56.46 10.58 -47.46
C LEU A 167 55.53 11.08 -46.35
N LYS A 168 55.58 12.37 -46.01
CA LYS A 168 54.67 13.00 -45.04
C LYS A 168 53.22 12.83 -45.48
N LEU A 169 52.91 13.16 -46.73
CA LEU A 169 51.57 12.99 -47.31
C LEU A 169 51.10 11.54 -47.24
N LEU A 170 51.93 10.56 -47.65
CA LEU A 170 51.55 9.15 -47.59
C LEU A 170 51.22 8.69 -46.16
N ARG A 171 51.99 9.13 -45.16
CA ARG A 171 51.74 8.81 -43.75
C ARG A 171 50.45 9.45 -43.23
N PHE A 172 50.20 10.70 -43.61
CA PHE A 172 48.96 11.40 -43.29
C PHE A 172 47.74 10.69 -43.91
N MET A 173 47.79 10.41 -45.21
CA MET A 173 46.71 9.73 -45.94
C MET A 173 46.37 8.38 -45.32
N ARG A 174 47.38 7.57 -44.98
CA ARG A 174 47.17 6.27 -44.30
C ARG A 174 46.49 6.43 -42.95
N ARG A 175 46.91 7.40 -42.13
CA ARG A 175 46.26 7.67 -40.83
C ARG A 175 44.80 8.09 -41.00
N CYS A 176 44.50 8.93 -41.99
CA CYS A 176 43.14 9.30 -42.32
C CYS A 176 42.30 8.09 -42.78
N ASP A 177 42.85 7.24 -43.66
CA ASP A 177 42.16 6.05 -44.16
C ASP A 177 41.90 5.01 -43.06
N GLU A 178 42.86 4.79 -42.16
CA GLU A 178 42.67 3.96 -40.97
C GLU A 178 41.55 4.47 -40.07
N MET A 179 41.49 5.79 -39.86
CA MET A 179 40.44 6.43 -39.07
C MET A 179 39.08 6.32 -39.76
N LEU A 180 39.01 6.59 -41.08
CA LEU A 180 37.77 6.46 -41.86
C LEU A 180 37.25 5.03 -41.88
N TYR A 181 38.15 4.05 -42.00
CA TYR A 181 37.78 2.64 -41.92
C TYR A 181 37.14 2.29 -40.57
N TRP A 182 37.77 2.74 -39.47
CA TRP A 182 37.23 2.54 -38.13
C TRP A 182 35.88 3.27 -37.95
N ILE A 183 35.75 4.52 -38.40
CA ILE A 183 34.49 5.27 -38.32
C ILE A 183 33.40 4.53 -39.10
N LYS A 184 33.69 4.03 -40.30
CA LYS A 184 32.72 3.30 -41.13
C LYS A 184 32.21 2.03 -40.46
N ASP A 185 33.10 1.25 -39.85
CA ASP A 185 32.74 0.06 -39.07
C ASP A 185 31.82 0.43 -37.88
N LYS A 186 32.15 1.49 -37.15
CA LYS A 186 31.35 1.95 -36.00
C LYS A 186 30.04 2.59 -36.41
N ILE A 187 29.96 3.26 -37.56
CA ILE A 187 28.69 3.71 -38.15
C ILE A 187 27.78 2.51 -38.38
N ALA A 188 28.28 1.41 -38.95
CA ALA A 188 27.47 0.21 -39.15
C ALA A 188 26.97 -0.40 -37.83
N PHE A 189 27.77 -0.35 -36.76
CA PHE A 189 27.36 -0.77 -35.42
C PHE A 189 26.24 0.11 -34.84
N VAL A 190 26.39 1.44 -34.86
CA VAL A 190 25.37 2.35 -34.28
C VAL A 190 24.11 2.49 -35.13
N SER A 191 24.19 2.19 -36.43
CA SER A 191 23.05 2.16 -37.35
C SER A 191 22.27 0.84 -37.32
N SER A 192 22.57 -0.08 -36.39
CA SER A 192 21.73 -1.26 -36.18
C SER A 192 20.33 -0.86 -35.72
N ASP A 193 19.30 -1.45 -36.32
CA ASP A 193 17.89 -1.25 -35.93
C ASP A 193 17.45 -2.13 -34.75
N ASP A 194 18.30 -3.04 -34.27
CA ASP A 194 17.94 -3.94 -33.17
C ASP A 194 17.87 -3.18 -31.85
N MET A 195 16.68 -3.01 -31.31
CA MET A 195 16.44 -2.30 -30.05
C MET A 195 16.32 -3.23 -28.84
N GLY A 196 16.48 -4.55 -29.01
CA GLY A 196 16.20 -5.54 -27.97
C GLY A 196 14.71 -5.94 -27.92
N SER A 197 14.47 -7.22 -27.63
CA SER A 197 13.14 -7.84 -27.56
C SER A 197 12.49 -7.76 -26.18
N ASP A 198 13.31 -7.74 -25.15
CA ASP A 198 12.96 -7.76 -23.73
C ASP A 198 13.95 -6.87 -22.95
N LEU A 199 13.66 -6.66 -21.67
CA LEU A 199 14.45 -5.75 -20.85
C LEU A 199 15.90 -6.22 -20.68
N GLU A 200 16.12 -7.52 -20.46
CA GLU A 200 17.45 -8.10 -20.31
C GLU A 200 18.29 -7.91 -21.58
N HIS A 201 17.68 -8.09 -22.77
CA HIS A 201 18.34 -7.88 -24.04
C HIS A 201 18.65 -6.39 -24.26
N VAL A 202 17.74 -5.47 -23.93
CA VAL A 202 18.01 -4.03 -23.96
C VAL A 202 19.19 -3.66 -23.05
N GLU A 203 19.24 -4.19 -21.83
CA GLU A 203 20.32 -3.93 -20.87
C GLU A 203 21.68 -4.49 -21.35
N VAL A 204 21.70 -5.63 -22.04
CA VAL A 204 22.91 -6.14 -22.71
C VAL A 204 23.35 -5.19 -23.82
N MET A 205 22.41 -4.70 -24.63
CA MET A 205 22.71 -3.77 -25.73
C MET A 205 23.21 -2.42 -25.21
N GLN A 206 22.64 -1.90 -24.13
CA GLN A 206 23.13 -0.70 -23.45
C GLN A 206 24.56 -0.88 -22.94
N ARG A 207 24.89 -2.02 -22.30
CA ARG A 207 26.27 -2.29 -21.85
C ARG A 207 27.27 -2.31 -23.01
N LYS A 208 26.93 -2.98 -24.11
CA LYS A 208 27.76 -2.96 -25.34
C LYS A 208 27.91 -1.55 -25.89
N PHE A 209 26.86 -0.75 -25.82
CA PHE A 209 26.87 0.63 -26.28
C PHE A 209 27.73 1.53 -25.37
N ASP A 210 27.69 1.33 -24.06
CA ASP A 210 28.54 2.05 -23.10
C ASP A 210 30.03 1.71 -23.27
N GLU A 211 30.36 0.45 -23.61
CA GLU A 211 31.71 0.05 -24.01
C GLU A 211 32.15 0.80 -25.28
N PHE A 212 31.27 0.88 -26.28
CA PHE A 212 31.51 1.69 -27.47
C PHE A 212 31.70 3.18 -27.16
N LEU A 213 30.92 3.78 -26.25
CA LEU A 213 31.09 5.19 -25.86
C LEU A 213 32.47 5.46 -25.25
N LYS A 214 33.02 4.51 -24.48
CA LYS A 214 34.40 4.60 -23.96
C LYS A 214 35.43 4.51 -25.08
N GLU A 215 35.22 3.63 -26.06
CA GLU A 215 36.08 3.57 -27.25
C GLU A 215 36.03 4.89 -28.03
N LEU A 216 34.84 5.47 -28.20
CA LEU A 216 34.61 6.72 -28.93
C LEU A 216 35.38 7.89 -28.28
N ASP A 217 35.33 8.02 -26.96
CA ASP A 217 36.06 9.05 -26.21
C ASP A 217 37.58 8.96 -26.45
N SER A 218 38.14 7.74 -26.43
CA SER A 218 39.57 7.54 -26.71
C SER A 218 39.96 7.93 -28.15
N HIS A 219 39.06 7.74 -29.12
CA HIS A 219 39.32 8.05 -30.54
C HIS A 219 39.17 9.53 -30.89
N GLN A 220 38.55 10.33 -30.02
CA GLN A 220 38.47 11.77 -30.20
C GLN A 220 39.86 12.42 -30.27
N SER A 221 40.80 11.95 -29.45
CA SER A 221 42.20 12.42 -29.47
C SER A 221 42.87 12.20 -30.84
N ARG A 222 42.63 11.05 -31.47
CA ARG A 222 43.21 10.71 -32.78
C ARG A 222 42.69 11.60 -33.90
N VAL A 223 41.42 11.99 -33.85
CA VAL A 223 40.86 12.96 -34.81
C VAL A 223 41.47 14.35 -34.61
N LEU A 224 41.72 14.75 -33.37
CA LEU A 224 42.43 16.01 -33.07
C LEU A 224 43.87 15.97 -33.61
N ASP A 225 44.58 14.85 -33.45
CA ASP A 225 45.94 14.69 -33.97
C ASP A 225 45.98 14.77 -35.50
N ILE A 226 45.02 14.13 -36.20
CA ILE A 226 44.88 14.23 -37.66
C ILE A 226 44.65 15.68 -38.09
N ASN A 227 43.80 16.41 -37.36
CA ASN A 227 43.54 17.82 -37.64
C ASN A 227 44.78 18.70 -37.43
N GLN A 228 45.53 18.46 -36.35
CA GLN A 228 46.78 19.17 -36.07
C GLN A 228 47.84 18.89 -37.12
N GLU A 229 48.00 17.63 -37.53
CA GLU A 229 48.95 17.25 -38.58
C GLU A 229 48.58 17.86 -39.94
N ALA A 230 47.30 17.85 -40.30
CA ALA A 230 46.82 18.48 -41.54
C ALA A 230 47.15 19.98 -41.55
N ASN A 231 46.87 20.69 -40.45
CA ASN A 231 47.17 22.11 -40.33
C ASN A 231 48.68 22.36 -40.41
N ALA A 232 49.50 21.56 -39.75
CA ALA A 232 50.96 21.67 -39.81
C ALA A 232 51.49 21.49 -41.25
N LEU A 233 50.99 20.51 -42.00
CA LEU A 233 51.40 20.31 -43.40
C LEU A 233 50.98 21.48 -44.31
N ILE A 234 49.81 22.07 -44.06
CA ILE A 234 49.34 23.25 -44.80
C ILE A 234 50.19 24.49 -44.45
N ASP A 235 50.47 24.71 -43.17
CA ASP A 235 51.30 25.84 -42.70
C ASP A 235 52.75 25.73 -43.20
N GLU A 236 53.28 24.52 -43.36
CA GLU A 236 54.58 24.25 -43.99
C GLU A 236 54.59 24.51 -45.52
N GLY A 237 53.43 24.80 -46.13
CA GLY A 237 53.31 25.05 -47.57
C GLY A 237 53.41 23.79 -48.43
N HIS A 238 52.87 22.66 -47.96
CA HIS A 238 52.89 21.39 -48.69
C HIS A 238 52.23 21.54 -50.09
N PRO A 239 52.84 21.03 -51.19
CA PRO A 239 52.31 21.19 -52.55
C PRO A 239 50.87 20.69 -52.74
N GLU A 240 50.54 19.57 -52.10
CA GLU A 240 49.21 18.92 -52.12
C GLU A 240 48.26 19.40 -51.00
N GLN A 241 48.34 20.66 -50.58
CA GLN A 241 47.53 21.23 -49.50
C GLN A 241 46.01 21.03 -49.69
N GLU A 242 45.50 21.13 -50.93
CA GLU A 242 44.07 20.93 -51.23
C GLU A 242 43.65 19.48 -50.95
N GLN A 243 44.50 18.50 -51.29
CA GLN A 243 44.24 17.09 -51.02
C GLN A 243 44.25 16.81 -49.51
N ILE A 244 45.21 17.39 -48.79
CA ILE A 244 45.32 17.27 -47.33
C ILE A 244 44.06 17.84 -46.66
N GLN A 245 43.64 19.03 -47.09
CA GLN A 245 42.44 19.69 -46.58
C GLN A 245 41.18 18.86 -46.88
N ALA A 246 40.98 18.42 -48.12
CA ALA A 246 39.84 17.58 -48.49
C ALA A 246 39.78 16.30 -47.65
N LYS A 247 40.93 15.66 -47.41
CA LYS A 247 40.99 14.42 -46.63
C LYS A 247 40.71 14.65 -45.14
N ARG A 248 41.23 15.74 -44.56
CA ARG A 248 40.93 16.16 -43.19
C ARG A 248 39.43 16.41 -43.02
N ASP A 249 38.83 17.13 -43.97
CA ASP A 249 37.43 17.48 -43.94
C ASP A 249 36.53 16.23 -44.10
N GLU A 250 36.93 15.24 -44.91
CA GLU A 250 36.27 13.91 -44.99
C GLU A 250 36.25 13.19 -43.62
N VAL A 251 37.39 13.16 -42.91
CA VAL A 251 37.48 12.56 -41.56
C VAL A 251 36.56 13.29 -40.58
N ASN A 252 36.56 14.62 -40.59
CA ASN A 252 35.72 15.42 -39.68
C ASN A 252 34.23 15.24 -39.97
N GLU A 253 33.82 15.21 -41.24
CA GLU A 253 32.43 14.96 -41.61
C GLU A 253 31.97 13.57 -41.18
N ALA A 254 32.80 12.54 -41.41
CA ALA A 254 32.51 11.18 -40.96
C ALA A 254 32.43 11.08 -39.43
N TRP A 255 33.31 11.78 -38.70
CA TRP A 255 33.32 11.84 -37.25
C TRP A 255 32.06 12.54 -36.70
N HIS A 256 31.68 13.68 -37.28
CA HIS A 256 30.45 14.38 -36.92
C HIS A 256 29.22 13.50 -37.16
N LYS A 257 29.14 12.82 -38.30
CA LYS A 257 28.06 11.87 -38.60
C LYS A 257 27.97 10.74 -37.57
N LEU A 258 29.10 10.14 -37.20
CA LEU A 258 29.15 9.12 -36.15
C LEU A 258 28.65 9.65 -34.81
N GLY A 259 29.05 10.88 -34.44
CA GLY A 259 28.57 11.55 -33.22
C GLY A 259 27.05 11.73 -33.21
N THR A 260 26.46 12.20 -34.30
CA THR A 260 25.01 12.37 -34.43
C THR A 260 24.27 11.04 -34.32
N LEU A 261 24.72 10.01 -35.05
CA LEU A 261 24.11 8.67 -34.99
C LEU A 261 24.25 8.03 -33.60
N THR A 262 25.39 8.25 -32.93
CA THR A 262 25.61 7.81 -31.54
C THR A 262 24.61 8.46 -30.59
N ALA A 263 24.37 9.77 -30.71
CA ALA A 263 23.39 10.47 -29.89
C ALA A 263 21.96 9.92 -30.12
N THR A 264 21.55 9.75 -31.37
CA THR A 264 20.24 9.17 -31.72
C THR A 264 20.08 7.75 -31.18
N ARG A 265 21.10 6.90 -31.34
CA ARG A 265 21.08 5.52 -30.85
C ARG A 265 20.98 5.46 -29.32
N ARG A 266 21.64 6.36 -28.60
CA ARG A 266 21.56 6.47 -27.14
C ARG A 266 20.13 6.79 -26.68
N GLU A 267 19.50 7.77 -27.31
CA GLU A 267 18.11 8.16 -26.99
C GLU A 267 17.13 7.02 -27.29
N ALA A 268 17.31 6.34 -28.43
CA ALA A 268 16.49 5.19 -28.80
C ALA A 268 16.63 4.03 -27.80
N LEU A 269 17.86 3.65 -27.41
CA LEU A 269 18.09 2.57 -26.44
C LEU A 269 17.53 2.92 -25.05
N PHE A 270 17.61 4.19 -24.65
CA PHE A 270 17.03 4.67 -23.40
C PHE A 270 15.49 4.63 -23.44
N GLY A 271 14.87 4.99 -24.57
CA GLY A 271 13.43 4.86 -24.76
C GLY A 271 12.96 3.41 -24.75
N ALA A 272 13.66 2.53 -25.46
CA ALA A 272 13.38 1.09 -25.46
C ALA A 272 13.44 0.51 -24.04
N GLN A 273 14.42 0.89 -23.22
CA GLN A 273 14.53 0.44 -21.83
C GLN A 273 13.33 0.90 -20.98
N GLN A 274 12.92 2.16 -21.10
CA GLN A 274 11.76 2.68 -20.36
C GLN A 274 10.49 1.91 -20.70
N ILE A 275 10.23 1.67 -21.99
CA ILE A 275 9.06 0.93 -22.46
C ILE A 275 9.11 -0.53 -21.99
N GLN A 276 10.24 -1.22 -22.12
CA GLN A 276 10.38 -2.61 -21.68
C GLN A 276 10.24 -2.77 -20.16
N ARG A 277 10.77 -1.82 -19.39
CA ARG A 277 10.57 -1.80 -17.93
C ARG A 277 9.10 -1.65 -17.57
N PHE A 278 8.40 -0.74 -18.24
CA PHE A 278 6.96 -0.57 -18.06
C PHE A 278 6.17 -1.84 -18.42
N TYR A 279 6.53 -2.51 -19.51
CA TYR A 279 5.92 -3.78 -19.89
C TYR A 279 6.11 -4.87 -18.84
N ARG A 280 7.30 -4.96 -18.23
CA ARG A 280 7.54 -5.87 -17.10
C ARG A 280 6.69 -5.52 -15.90
N ASP A 281 6.62 -4.24 -15.53
CA ASP A 281 5.85 -3.78 -14.37
C ASP A 281 4.33 -4.06 -14.55
N ILE A 282 3.80 -3.94 -15.78
CA ILE A 282 2.44 -4.39 -16.10
C ILE A 282 2.30 -5.90 -15.98
N ASP A 283 3.21 -6.69 -16.57
CA ASP A 283 3.10 -8.16 -16.57
C ASP A 283 3.16 -8.73 -15.14
N GLU A 284 4.01 -8.18 -14.28
CA GLU A 284 4.04 -8.51 -12.84
C GLU A 284 2.72 -8.16 -12.15
N THR A 285 2.10 -7.04 -12.53
CA THR A 285 0.82 -6.62 -11.97
C THR A 285 -0.33 -7.50 -12.45
N LEU A 286 -0.33 -7.88 -13.74
CA LEU A 286 -1.27 -8.84 -14.31
C LEU A 286 -1.13 -10.22 -13.66
N ALA A 287 0.09 -10.67 -13.37
CA ALA A 287 0.33 -11.92 -12.65
C ALA A 287 -0.23 -11.86 -11.22
N TRP A 288 -0.03 -10.73 -10.52
CA TRP A 288 -0.59 -10.53 -9.17
C TRP A 288 -2.12 -10.47 -9.19
N ILE A 289 -2.71 -9.79 -10.18
CA ILE A 289 -4.16 -9.80 -10.42
C ILE A 289 -4.65 -11.24 -10.63
N GLY A 290 -4.00 -12.02 -11.49
CA GLY A 290 -4.37 -13.41 -11.74
C GLY A 290 -4.30 -14.32 -10.50
N GLU A 291 -3.33 -14.09 -9.61
CA GLU A 291 -3.26 -14.78 -8.30
C GLU A 291 -4.48 -14.46 -7.43
N LYS A 292 -4.91 -13.19 -7.38
CA LYS A 292 -6.09 -12.78 -6.62
C LYS A 292 -7.39 -13.26 -7.26
N GLU A 293 -7.49 -13.26 -8.59
CA GLU A 293 -8.61 -13.86 -9.32
C GLU A 293 -8.77 -15.34 -8.94
N SER A 294 -7.68 -16.11 -8.94
CA SER A 294 -7.69 -17.51 -8.54
C SER A 294 -8.13 -17.69 -7.07
N THR A 295 -7.69 -16.79 -6.19
CA THR A 295 -8.08 -16.81 -4.77
C THR A 295 -9.58 -16.54 -4.60
N LEU A 296 -10.16 -15.63 -5.38
CA LEU A 296 -11.57 -15.24 -5.29
C LEU A 296 -12.52 -16.24 -5.98
N ALA A 297 -12.03 -17.03 -6.95
CA ALA A 297 -12.83 -17.98 -7.73
C ALA A 297 -13.47 -19.13 -6.93
N THR A 298 -13.14 -19.29 -5.64
CA THR A 298 -13.66 -20.38 -4.81
C THR A 298 -15.10 -20.10 -4.36
N ASN A 299 -16.09 -20.93 -4.68
CA ASN A 299 -17.47 -20.73 -4.19
C ASN A 299 -17.73 -21.21 -2.74
N ASP A 300 -16.71 -21.20 -1.88
CA ASP A 300 -16.84 -21.53 -0.46
C ASP A 300 -17.20 -20.26 0.33
N TYR A 301 -18.42 -20.26 0.86
CA TYR A 301 -18.97 -19.21 1.71
C TYR A 301 -19.19 -19.67 3.16
N GLY A 302 -18.62 -20.82 3.51
CA GLY A 302 -18.66 -21.42 4.82
C GLY A 302 -19.96 -22.16 5.17
N ARG A 303 -19.83 -23.05 6.15
CA ARG A 303 -20.87 -24.03 6.55
C ARG A 303 -21.46 -23.81 7.93
N ASP A 304 -20.81 -22.96 8.73
CA ASP A 304 -21.18 -22.63 10.10
C ASP A 304 -20.64 -21.23 10.45
N LEU A 305 -21.17 -20.61 11.51
CA LEU A 305 -20.89 -19.21 11.85
C LEU A 305 -19.39 -18.94 12.04
N ASN A 306 -18.67 -19.84 12.71
CA ASN A 306 -17.24 -19.71 12.96
C ASN A 306 -16.44 -19.78 11.66
N ASN A 307 -16.81 -20.70 10.76
CA ASN A 307 -16.18 -20.85 9.46
C ASN A 307 -16.41 -19.62 8.57
N VAL A 308 -17.63 -19.09 8.50
CA VAL A 308 -17.91 -17.86 7.73
C VAL A 308 -17.11 -16.67 8.25
N GLN A 309 -17.06 -16.47 9.57
CA GLN A 309 -16.25 -15.40 10.18
C GLN A 309 -14.76 -15.54 9.87
N ALA A 310 -14.23 -16.76 9.84
CA ALA A 310 -12.85 -17.00 9.44
C ALA A 310 -12.61 -16.64 7.97
N LEU A 311 -13.56 -16.98 7.08
CA LEU A 311 -13.51 -16.62 5.66
C LEU A 311 -13.64 -15.09 5.44
N GLN A 312 -14.49 -14.39 6.19
CA GLN A 312 -14.59 -12.93 6.17
C GLN A 312 -13.25 -12.28 6.54
N ARG A 313 -12.60 -12.71 7.64
CA ARG A 313 -11.25 -12.21 8.00
C ARG A 313 -10.20 -12.48 6.93
N LYS A 314 -10.26 -13.65 6.28
CA LYS A 314 -9.38 -13.96 5.15
C LYS A 314 -9.64 -13.00 3.97
N HIS A 315 -10.90 -12.72 3.70
CA HIS A 315 -11.31 -11.79 2.64
C HIS A 315 -10.90 -10.34 2.93
N GLU A 316 -10.98 -9.86 4.18
CA GLU A 316 -10.43 -8.56 4.60
C GLU A 316 -8.91 -8.47 4.31
N GLY A 317 -8.20 -9.60 4.36
CA GLY A 317 -6.82 -9.70 3.89
C GLY A 317 -6.69 -9.46 2.39
N THR A 318 -7.56 -10.08 1.59
CA THR A 318 -7.63 -9.83 0.15
C THR A 318 -7.98 -8.38 -0.16
N GLU A 319 -8.93 -7.76 0.54
CA GLU A 319 -9.28 -6.34 0.36
C GLU A 319 -8.08 -5.39 0.60
N ARG A 320 -7.23 -5.72 1.57
CA ARG A 320 -5.97 -4.97 1.78
C ARG A 320 -4.99 -5.11 0.61
N ASP A 321 -4.87 -6.32 0.06
CA ASP A 321 -4.04 -6.56 -1.13
C ASP A 321 -4.60 -5.79 -2.34
N LEU A 322 -5.93 -5.73 -2.48
CA LEU A 322 -6.61 -4.96 -3.54
C LEU A 322 -6.32 -3.46 -3.40
N ALA A 323 -6.32 -2.90 -2.19
CA ALA A 323 -5.96 -1.50 -1.99
C ALA A 323 -4.50 -1.19 -2.44
N ALA A 324 -3.58 -2.13 -2.22
CA ALA A 324 -2.21 -2.00 -2.71
C ALA A 324 -2.12 -2.12 -4.25
N LEU A 325 -2.92 -3.00 -4.85
CA LEU A 325 -3.05 -3.13 -6.30
C LEU A 325 -3.62 -1.86 -6.94
N GLU A 326 -4.63 -1.21 -6.34
CA GLU A 326 -5.18 0.07 -6.84
C GLU A 326 -4.09 1.14 -6.95
N SER A 327 -3.29 1.32 -5.89
CA SER A 327 -2.17 2.28 -5.93
C SER A 327 -1.09 1.91 -6.95
N LYS A 328 -0.89 0.61 -7.23
CA LYS A 328 0.04 0.17 -8.28
C LYS A 328 -0.54 0.46 -9.67
N MET A 329 -1.83 0.23 -9.88
CA MET A 329 -2.54 0.53 -11.12
C MET A 329 -2.50 2.03 -11.44
N GLU A 330 -2.82 2.91 -10.49
CA GLU A 330 -2.75 4.38 -10.69
C GLU A 330 -1.36 4.85 -11.16
N LYS A 331 -0.28 4.26 -10.61
CA LYS A 331 1.10 4.56 -11.01
C LYS A 331 1.38 4.07 -12.43
N LEU A 332 0.93 2.86 -12.77
CA LEU A 332 1.07 2.32 -14.12
C LEU A 332 0.31 3.17 -15.14
N GLU A 333 -0.89 3.64 -14.82
CA GLU A 333 -1.66 4.53 -15.70
C GLU A 333 -0.94 5.85 -15.94
N THR A 334 -0.42 6.46 -14.87
CA THR A 334 0.33 7.72 -14.97
C THR A 334 1.60 7.56 -15.81
N GLU A 335 2.33 6.45 -15.64
CA GLU A 335 3.53 6.16 -16.44
C GLU A 335 3.15 5.81 -17.89
N ALA A 336 2.05 5.12 -18.13
CA ALA A 336 1.53 4.83 -19.47
C ALA A 336 1.24 6.13 -20.22
N ASP A 337 0.55 7.08 -19.59
CA ASP A 337 0.26 8.39 -20.18
C ASP A 337 1.53 9.17 -20.49
N ARG A 338 2.52 9.14 -19.58
CA ARG A 338 3.84 9.75 -19.79
C ARG A 338 4.57 9.14 -20.98
N LEU A 339 4.60 7.81 -21.07
CA LEU A 339 5.29 7.09 -22.15
C LEU A 339 4.57 7.26 -23.49
N CYS A 340 3.24 7.32 -23.52
CA CYS A 340 2.48 7.63 -24.73
C CYS A 340 2.79 9.03 -25.28
N GLN A 341 3.05 10.00 -24.40
CA GLN A 341 3.45 11.36 -24.81
C GLN A 341 4.90 11.40 -25.32
N LEU A 342 5.81 10.64 -24.70
CA LEU A 342 7.22 10.60 -25.07
C LEU A 342 7.49 9.76 -26.34
N TYR A 343 6.70 8.70 -26.55
CA TYR A 343 6.89 7.70 -27.62
C TYR A 343 5.57 7.47 -28.38
N PRO A 344 5.09 8.43 -29.21
CA PRO A 344 3.81 8.34 -29.90
C PRO A 344 3.68 7.11 -30.81
N GLU A 345 4.78 6.65 -31.40
CA GLU A 345 4.84 5.45 -32.25
C GLU A 345 4.54 4.15 -31.50
N LYS A 346 4.78 4.12 -30.18
CA LYS A 346 4.49 2.99 -29.29
C LYS A 346 3.23 3.17 -28.44
N SER A 347 2.60 4.35 -28.50
CA SER A 347 1.42 4.67 -27.70
C SER A 347 0.29 3.64 -27.87
N LYS A 348 0.01 3.16 -29.09
CA LYS A 348 -1.04 2.14 -29.30
C LYS A 348 -0.76 0.82 -28.58
N GLU A 349 0.48 0.34 -28.61
CA GLU A 349 0.90 -0.89 -27.93
C GLU A 349 0.82 -0.71 -26.40
N ILE A 350 1.31 0.43 -25.89
CA ILE A 350 1.26 0.80 -24.47
C ILE A 350 -0.19 0.89 -23.97
N SER A 351 -1.06 1.61 -24.67
CA SER A 351 -2.47 1.73 -24.31
C SER A 351 -3.18 0.39 -24.32
N THR A 352 -2.95 -0.46 -25.33
CA THR A 352 -3.58 -1.79 -25.40
C THR A 352 -3.25 -2.64 -24.16
N LYS A 353 -1.98 -2.64 -23.74
CA LYS A 353 -1.52 -3.41 -22.58
C LYS A 353 -2.02 -2.82 -21.26
N THR A 354 -2.12 -1.50 -21.19
CA THR A 354 -2.68 -0.78 -20.04
C THR A 354 -4.18 -1.05 -19.89
N ASP A 355 -4.92 -1.04 -21.01
CA ASP A 355 -6.35 -1.30 -21.05
C ASP A 355 -6.67 -2.75 -20.65
N GLU A 356 -5.83 -3.73 -21.03
CA GLU A 356 -5.96 -5.11 -20.55
C GLU A 356 -5.86 -5.18 -19.02
N ALA A 357 -4.85 -4.53 -18.45
CA ALA A 357 -4.67 -4.47 -16.99
C ALA A 357 -5.85 -3.78 -16.29
N LYS A 358 -6.36 -2.68 -16.85
CA LYS A 358 -7.56 -1.98 -16.37
C LYS A 358 -8.79 -2.87 -16.36
N ILE A 359 -9.07 -3.56 -17.46
CA ILE A 359 -10.26 -4.42 -17.60
C ILE A 359 -10.21 -5.56 -16.58
N ARG A 360 -9.05 -6.21 -16.43
CA ARG A 360 -8.89 -7.28 -15.42
C ARG A 360 -8.98 -6.74 -14.00
N TRP A 361 -8.41 -5.57 -13.74
CA TRP A 361 -8.51 -4.89 -12.44
C TRP A 361 -9.97 -4.61 -12.05
N GLU A 362 -10.77 -4.05 -12.96
CA GLU A 362 -12.19 -3.80 -12.72
C GLU A 362 -12.98 -5.10 -12.51
N THR A 363 -12.68 -6.15 -13.27
CA THR A 363 -13.30 -7.47 -13.12
C THR A 363 -12.97 -8.09 -11.75
N LEU A 364 -11.73 -7.94 -11.29
CA LEU A 364 -11.27 -8.41 -9.99
C LEU A 364 -11.98 -7.66 -8.84
N LYS A 365 -12.12 -6.33 -8.96
CA LYS A 365 -12.86 -5.52 -7.99
C LYS A 365 -14.33 -5.95 -7.86
N GLN A 366 -15.00 -6.18 -8.99
CA GLN A 366 -16.37 -6.68 -9.01
C GLN A 366 -16.47 -8.05 -8.34
N SER A 367 -15.57 -8.99 -8.69
CA SER A 367 -15.54 -10.34 -8.10
C SER A 367 -15.30 -10.32 -6.59
N ALA A 368 -14.44 -9.41 -6.10
CA ALA A 368 -14.18 -9.26 -4.68
C ALA A 368 -15.42 -8.76 -3.93
N GLU A 369 -16.09 -7.75 -4.45
CA GLU A 369 -17.31 -7.20 -3.88
C GLU A 369 -18.47 -8.21 -3.91
N GLU A 370 -18.62 -8.96 -4.99
CA GLU A 370 -19.60 -10.06 -5.07
C GLU A 370 -19.33 -11.14 -4.02
N ARG A 371 -18.06 -11.52 -3.85
CA ARG A 371 -17.65 -12.47 -2.81
C ARG A 371 -17.95 -11.93 -1.41
N LYS A 372 -17.65 -10.66 -1.13
CA LYS A 372 -17.96 -10.01 0.14
C LYS A 372 -19.44 -10.11 0.47
N ARG A 373 -20.29 -9.68 -0.47
CA ARG A 373 -21.74 -9.78 -0.33
C ARG A 373 -22.18 -11.22 -0.09
N ALA A 374 -21.63 -12.19 -0.81
CA ALA A 374 -21.98 -13.60 -0.61
C ALA A 374 -21.55 -14.14 0.77
N LEU A 375 -20.38 -13.74 1.28
CA LEU A 375 -19.93 -14.07 2.63
C LEU A 375 -20.82 -13.43 3.69
N ASP A 376 -21.20 -12.16 3.53
CA ASP A 376 -22.08 -11.44 4.46
C ASP A 376 -23.49 -12.06 4.49
N ARG A 377 -24.03 -12.44 3.32
CA ARG A 377 -25.30 -13.19 3.24
C ARG A 377 -25.21 -14.52 3.98
N SER A 378 -24.14 -15.30 3.76
CA SER A 378 -23.90 -16.57 4.45
C SER A 378 -23.81 -16.37 5.96
N TYR A 379 -23.10 -15.34 6.41
CA TYR A 379 -22.95 -14.96 7.82
C TYR A 379 -24.31 -14.65 8.44
N ASN A 380 -25.09 -13.77 7.81
CA ASN A 380 -26.41 -13.36 8.28
C ASN A 380 -27.36 -14.57 8.38
N ARG A 381 -27.31 -15.48 7.40
CA ARG A 381 -28.09 -16.72 7.43
C ARG A 381 -27.70 -17.62 8.60
N HIS A 382 -26.41 -17.87 8.79
CA HIS A 382 -25.95 -18.71 9.90
C HIS A 382 -26.25 -18.10 11.27
N ARG A 383 -26.15 -16.77 11.39
CA ARG A 383 -26.51 -16.03 12.59
C ARG A 383 -28.00 -16.12 12.87
N PHE A 384 -28.86 -15.85 11.88
CA PHE A 384 -30.31 -16.03 12.00
C PHE A 384 -30.68 -17.44 12.48
N MET A 385 -30.09 -18.48 11.89
CA MET A 385 -30.37 -19.86 12.28
C MET A 385 -29.87 -20.20 13.71
N ALA A 386 -28.80 -19.56 14.17
CA ALA A 386 -28.33 -19.71 15.55
C ALA A 386 -29.29 -19.03 16.52
N ASP A 387 -29.62 -17.76 16.27
CA ASP A 387 -30.53 -16.96 17.09
C ASP A 387 -31.93 -17.61 17.16
N TYR A 388 -32.44 -18.12 16.04
CA TYR A 388 -33.69 -18.86 15.96
C TYR A 388 -33.69 -20.09 16.88
N ARG A 389 -32.65 -20.92 16.85
CA ARG A 389 -32.56 -22.13 17.69
C ARG A 389 -32.47 -21.77 19.17
N GLU A 390 -31.63 -20.79 19.51
CA GLU A 390 -31.49 -20.30 20.90
C GLU A 390 -32.83 -19.81 21.44
N LEU A 391 -33.61 -19.07 20.64
CA LEU A 391 -34.93 -18.59 21.05
C LEU A 391 -35.95 -19.72 21.17
N CYS A 392 -35.94 -20.70 20.27
CA CYS A 392 -36.81 -21.88 20.39
C CYS A 392 -36.52 -22.68 21.66
N ASP A 393 -35.24 -22.97 21.94
CA ASP A 393 -34.83 -23.71 23.13
C ASP A 393 -35.18 -22.94 24.41
N TRP A 394 -35.00 -21.62 24.40
CA TRP A 394 -35.38 -20.75 25.53
C TRP A 394 -36.91 -20.70 25.74
N ILE A 395 -37.71 -20.59 24.66
CA ILE A 395 -39.18 -20.64 24.76
C ILE A 395 -39.62 -21.95 25.43
N GLU A 396 -39.09 -23.08 24.96
CA GLU A 396 -39.43 -24.39 25.49
C GLU A 396 -39.06 -24.49 26.98
N GLY A 397 -37.87 -24.01 27.35
CA GLY A 397 -37.44 -23.95 28.75
C GLY A 397 -38.39 -23.16 29.65
N ILE A 398 -38.82 -21.97 29.23
CA ILE A 398 -39.75 -21.14 30.00
C ILE A 398 -41.14 -21.78 30.06
N LYS A 399 -41.64 -22.36 28.96
CA LYS A 399 -42.93 -23.06 28.96
C LYS A 399 -42.96 -24.17 30.01
N VAL A 400 -41.92 -25.00 30.05
CA VAL A 400 -41.79 -26.08 31.03
C VAL A 400 -41.78 -25.54 32.46
N LEU A 401 -41.08 -24.42 32.73
CA LEU A 401 -41.08 -23.79 34.05
C LEU A 401 -42.48 -23.32 34.47
N ILE A 402 -43.22 -22.67 33.57
CA ILE A 402 -44.58 -22.17 33.83
C ILE A 402 -45.57 -23.34 34.08
N GLU A 403 -45.45 -24.43 33.32
CA GLU A 403 -46.35 -25.59 33.42
C GLU A 403 -46.10 -26.47 34.64
N SER A 404 -44.83 -26.62 35.05
CA SER A 404 -44.41 -27.58 36.08
C SER A 404 -44.79 -27.23 37.52
N ALA A 405 -45.07 -25.96 37.79
CA ALA A 405 -45.39 -25.52 39.15
C ALA A 405 -46.73 -26.11 39.63
N GLU A 406 -46.84 -26.45 40.91
CA GLU A 406 -48.09 -26.91 41.53
C GLU A 406 -48.84 -25.74 42.18
N LEU A 407 -50.16 -25.87 42.35
CA LEU A 407 -50.96 -24.86 43.05
C LEU A 407 -50.68 -24.89 44.56
N ALA A 408 -50.59 -23.71 45.15
CA ALA A 408 -50.36 -23.55 46.57
C ALA A 408 -51.57 -23.97 47.42
N LYS A 409 -51.28 -24.37 48.66
CA LYS A 409 -52.29 -24.81 49.65
C LYS A 409 -52.48 -23.82 50.79
N ASP A 410 -51.81 -22.67 50.72
CA ASP A 410 -51.89 -21.57 51.67
C ASP A 410 -51.64 -20.23 50.96
N VAL A 411 -51.92 -19.14 51.67
CA VAL A 411 -51.82 -17.77 51.13
C VAL A 411 -50.36 -17.42 50.81
N ALA A 412 -49.42 -17.75 51.70
CA ALA A 412 -48.02 -17.43 51.50
C ALA A 412 -47.41 -18.14 50.28
N GLY A 413 -47.77 -19.40 50.04
CA GLY A 413 -47.35 -20.14 48.85
C GLY A 413 -47.97 -19.56 47.57
N ALA A 414 -49.24 -19.11 47.62
CA ALA A 414 -49.89 -18.49 46.48
C ALA A 414 -49.26 -17.13 46.12
N GLU A 415 -48.91 -16.32 47.12
CA GLU A 415 -48.16 -15.06 46.95
C GLU A 415 -46.79 -15.31 46.31
N ALA A 416 -46.05 -16.31 46.80
CA ALA A 416 -44.74 -16.67 46.25
C ALA A 416 -44.82 -17.14 44.78
N LEU A 417 -45.85 -17.92 44.43
CA LEU A 417 -46.09 -18.34 43.04
C LEU A 417 -46.39 -17.15 42.13
N LEU A 418 -47.18 -16.18 42.59
CA LEU A 418 -47.47 -14.95 41.84
C LEU A 418 -46.22 -14.09 41.64
N GLU A 419 -45.38 -13.95 42.67
CA GLU A 419 -44.12 -13.22 42.58
C GLU A 419 -43.17 -13.88 41.57
N GLN A 420 -42.95 -15.19 41.67
CA GLN A 420 -42.14 -15.93 40.69
C GLN A 420 -42.70 -15.85 39.27
N HIS A 421 -44.03 -15.90 39.11
CA HIS A 421 -44.68 -15.76 37.80
C HIS A 421 -44.45 -14.37 37.19
N GLN A 422 -44.38 -13.34 38.02
CA GLN A 422 -44.04 -11.98 37.61
C GLN A 422 -42.55 -11.84 37.25
N GLU A 423 -41.64 -12.59 37.88
CA GLU A 423 -40.24 -12.67 37.46
C GLU A 423 -40.11 -13.27 36.05
N HIS A 424 -40.81 -14.38 35.78
CA HIS A 424 -40.86 -14.97 34.43
C HIS A 424 -41.41 -14.00 33.37
N LYS A 425 -42.35 -13.11 33.74
CA LYS A 425 -42.82 -12.04 32.86
C LYS A 425 -41.70 -11.07 32.50
N GLY A 426 -40.90 -10.68 33.49
CA GLY A 426 -39.73 -9.84 33.30
C GLY A 426 -38.71 -10.46 32.34
N GLU A 427 -38.45 -11.76 32.47
CA GLU A 427 -37.59 -12.50 31.54
C GLU A 427 -38.15 -12.51 30.11
N ILE A 428 -39.46 -12.77 29.96
CA ILE A 428 -40.13 -12.75 28.65
C ILE A 428 -40.04 -11.38 27.97
N ASP A 429 -40.26 -10.32 28.73
CA ASP A 429 -40.23 -8.95 28.21
C ASP A 429 -38.80 -8.51 27.87
N ALA A 430 -37.81 -8.85 28.71
CA ALA A 430 -36.41 -8.57 28.43
C ALA A 430 -35.91 -9.26 27.15
N ARG A 431 -36.50 -10.41 26.78
CA ARG A 431 -36.12 -11.16 25.58
C ARG A 431 -36.79 -10.65 24.30
N ASN A 432 -37.77 -9.76 24.40
CA ASN A 432 -38.54 -9.27 23.25
C ASN A 432 -37.67 -8.63 22.17
N ASP A 433 -36.61 -7.91 22.54
CA ASP A 433 -35.67 -7.30 21.59
C ASP A 433 -34.93 -8.36 20.76
N SER A 434 -34.59 -9.52 21.35
CA SER A 434 -33.95 -10.62 20.62
C SER A 434 -34.90 -11.23 19.56
N PHE A 435 -36.20 -11.32 19.86
CA PHE A 435 -37.21 -11.74 18.87
C PHE A 435 -37.31 -10.75 17.71
N ILE A 436 -37.35 -9.45 18.00
CA ILE A 436 -37.42 -8.41 16.98
C ILE A 436 -36.18 -8.46 16.09
N GLN A 437 -34.97 -8.50 16.65
CA GLN A 437 -33.73 -8.56 15.89
C GLN A 437 -33.64 -9.81 15.01
N THR A 438 -34.06 -10.96 15.52
CA THR A 438 -34.09 -12.21 14.75
C THR A 438 -35.10 -12.11 13.61
N ALA A 439 -36.28 -11.52 13.86
CA ALA A 439 -37.30 -11.30 12.83
C ALA A 439 -36.83 -10.33 11.75
N GLU A 440 -36.21 -9.21 12.12
CA GLU A 440 -35.63 -8.24 11.17
C GLU A 440 -34.51 -8.86 10.33
N THR A 441 -33.63 -9.66 10.95
CA THR A 441 -32.56 -10.36 10.22
C THR A 441 -33.14 -11.37 9.24
N GLY A 442 -34.14 -12.15 9.66
CA GLY A 442 -34.85 -13.06 8.79
C GLY A 442 -35.55 -12.35 7.64
N GLN A 443 -36.22 -11.22 7.90
CA GLN A 443 -36.90 -10.44 6.87
C GLN A 443 -35.92 -9.88 5.84
N LYS A 444 -34.77 -9.36 6.26
CA LYS A 444 -33.70 -8.91 5.33
C LYS A 444 -33.25 -10.04 4.42
N LEU A 445 -33.07 -11.25 4.95
CA LEU A 445 -32.70 -12.42 4.14
C LEU A 445 -33.79 -12.84 3.14
N LEU A 446 -35.08 -12.62 3.48
CA LEU A 446 -36.19 -12.82 2.55
C LEU A 446 -36.21 -11.77 1.43
N ASP A 447 -35.94 -10.50 1.77
CA ASP A 447 -35.90 -9.40 0.82
C ASP A 447 -34.76 -9.56 -0.20
N GLU A 448 -33.66 -10.22 0.21
CA GLU A 448 -32.54 -10.60 -0.67
C GLU A 448 -32.88 -11.75 -1.64
N GLY A 449 -33.98 -12.48 -1.44
CA GLY A 449 -34.44 -13.52 -2.37
C GLY A 449 -33.53 -14.74 -2.44
N ILE A 450 -32.93 -15.16 -1.32
CA ILE A 450 -32.03 -16.32 -1.28
C ILE A 450 -32.76 -17.65 -1.53
N GLU A 451 -32.03 -18.69 -1.94
CA GLU A 451 -32.60 -20.02 -2.21
C GLU A 451 -33.36 -20.61 -1.01
N GLN A 452 -32.88 -20.34 0.22
CA GLN A 452 -33.48 -20.84 1.46
C GLN A 452 -34.59 -19.93 2.01
N SER A 453 -35.13 -19.01 1.20
CA SER A 453 -36.17 -18.07 1.66
C SER A 453 -37.40 -18.77 2.24
N GLU A 454 -37.78 -19.94 1.71
CA GLU A 454 -38.92 -20.70 2.25
C GLU A 454 -38.64 -21.27 3.65
N GLU A 455 -37.43 -21.79 3.88
CA GLU A 455 -37.01 -22.27 5.21
C GLU A 455 -37.01 -21.12 6.23
N ILE A 456 -36.45 -19.97 5.86
CA ILE A 456 -36.44 -18.77 6.72
C ILE A 456 -37.86 -18.31 7.04
N ARG A 457 -38.75 -18.27 6.04
CA ARG A 457 -40.16 -17.89 6.24
C ARG A 457 -40.85 -18.82 7.23
N GLN A 458 -40.63 -20.13 7.12
CA GLN A 458 -41.19 -21.13 8.04
C GLN A 458 -40.64 -20.97 9.46
N CYS A 459 -39.33 -20.75 9.61
CA CYS A 459 -38.70 -20.48 10.90
C CYS A 459 -39.29 -19.22 11.56
N LEU A 460 -39.44 -18.13 10.82
CA LEU A 460 -40.06 -16.89 11.32
C LEU A 460 -41.51 -17.10 11.76
N GLN A 461 -42.31 -17.79 10.95
CA GLN A 461 -43.70 -18.07 11.28
C GLN A 461 -43.82 -18.95 12.52
N ARG A 462 -42.98 -19.99 12.62
CA ARG A 462 -42.94 -20.87 13.79
C ARG A 462 -42.52 -20.09 15.04
N LEU A 463 -41.46 -19.28 14.96
CA LEU A 463 -40.98 -18.49 16.08
C LEU A 463 -42.07 -17.52 16.59
N ALA A 464 -42.78 -16.85 15.68
CA ALA A 464 -43.89 -15.96 16.02
C ALA A 464 -45.04 -16.71 16.71
N ASN A 465 -45.39 -17.90 16.21
CA ASN A 465 -46.41 -18.75 16.83
C ASN A 465 -45.99 -19.24 18.22
N ASP A 466 -44.74 -19.69 18.37
CA ASP A 466 -44.20 -20.17 19.64
C ASP A 466 -44.14 -19.05 20.68
N GLN A 467 -43.76 -17.83 20.26
CA GLN A 467 -43.77 -16.63 21.10
C GLN A 467 -45.20 -16.26 21.55
N ALA A 468 -46.18 -16.28 20.64
CA ALA A 468 -47.58 -16.01 20.97
C ALA A 468 -48.15 -17.08 21.93
N SER A 469 -47.83 -18.35 21.68
CA SER A 469 -48.21 -19.47 22.54
C SER A 469 -47.63 -19.34 23.96
N LEU A 470 -46.37 -18.92 24.10
CA LEU A 470 -45.76 -18.67 25.41
C LEU A 470 -46.48 -17.54 26.16
N LYS A 471 -46.80 -16.43 25.48
CA LYS A 471 -47.52 -15.30 26.10
C LYS A 471 -48.92 -15.71 26.57
N ASN A 472 -49.63 -16.52 25.78
CA ASN A 472 -50.94 -17.03 26.16
C ASN A 472 -50.85 -17.99 27.36
N LEU A 473 -49.89 -18.92 27.35
CA LEU A 473 -49.67 -19.85 28.45
C LEU A 473 -49.36 -19.09 29.76
N TRP A 474 -48.51 -18.06 29.69
CA TRP A 474 -48.21 -17.22 30.84
C TRP A 474 -49.48 -16.53 31.38
N GLU A 475 -50.33 -16.00 30.50
CA GLU A 475 -51.56 -15.31 30.90
C GLU A 475 -52.60 -16.29 31.50
N GLU A 476 -52.80 -17.45 30.89
CA GLU A 476 -53.66 -18.51 31.42
C GLU A 476 -53.20 -18.94 32.82
N ARG A 477 -51.88 -19.10 33.00
CA ARG A 477 -51.29 -19.47 34.29
C ARG A 477 -51.40 -18.35 35.33
N ARG A 478 -51.28 -17.08 34.93
CA ARG A 478 -51.49 -15.91 35.80
C ARG A 478 -52.88 -15.93 36.40
N ILE A 479 -53.90 -16.11 35.55
CA ILE A 479 -55.31 -16.18 35.97
C ILE A 479 -55.49 -17.34 36.96
N LEU A 480 -54.89 -18.50 36.70
CA LEU A 480 -54.97 -19.65 37.60
C LEU A 480 -54.33 -19.38 38.98
N TYR A 481 -53.19 -18.70 39.03
CA TYR A 481 -52.55 -18.32 40.30
C TYR A 481 -53.32 -17.24 41.06
N GLU A 482 -53.92 -16.27 40.37
CA GLU A 482 -54.82 -15.28 40.98
C GLU A 482 -56.05 -15.96 41.59
N GLN A 483 -56.68 -16.89 40.84
CA GLN A 483 -57.76 -17.72 41.36
C GLN A 483 -57.30 -18.56 42.57
N CYS A 484 -56.10 -19.15 42.51
CA CYS A 484 -55.55 -19.88 43.65
C CYS A 484 -55.37 -18.99 44.88
N MET A 485 -54.86 -17.77 44.71
CA MET A 485 -54.72 -16.80 45.79
C MET A 485 -56.07 -16.45 46.40
N ASP A 486 -57.07 -16.13 45.57
CA ASP A 486 -58.43 -15.84 46.01
C ASP A 486 -59.05 -17.00 46.79
N LEU A 487 -58.84 -18.24 46.34
CA LEU A 487 -59.31 -19.44 47.03
C LEU A 487 -58.66 -19.59 48.41
N GLN A 488 -57.33 -19.40 48.51
CA GLN A 488 -56.63 -19.52 49.79
C GLN A 488 -57.02 -18.40 50.78
N LEU A 489 -57.26 -17.18 50.29
CA LEU A 489 -57.82 -16.09 51.09
C LEU A 489 -59.22 -16.45 51.60
N PHE A 490 -60.09 -16.97 50.72
CA PHE A 490 -61.44 -17.42 51.11
C PHE A 490 -61.39 -18.52 52.17
N TYR A 491 -60.49 -19.51 52.02
CA TYR A 491 -60.33 -20.58 53.00
C TYR A 491 -59.84 -20.07 54.35
N ARG A 492 -58.81 -19.21 54.36
CA ARG A 492 -58.31 -18.58 55.58
C ARG A 492 -59.40 -17.80 56.30
N ASP A 493 -60.12 -16.95 55.57
CA ASP A 493 -61.13 -16.06 56.16
C ASP A 493 -62.38 -16.84 56.61
N THR A 494 -62.76 -17.90 55.88
CA THR A 494 -63.80 -18.84 56.30
C THR A 494 -63.40 -19.60 57.57
N GLU A 495 -62.15 -20.05 57.68
CA GLU A 495 -61.66 -20.74 58.89
C GLU A 495 -61.64 -19.80 60.11
N GLN A 496 -61.27 -18.53 59.91
CA GLN A 496 -61.37 -17.51 60.96
C GLN A 496 -62.83 -17.28 61.40
N ALA A 497 -63.76 -17.21 60.44
CA ALA A 497 -65.18 -17.07 60.72
C ALA A 497 -65.73 -18.30 61.46
N GLU A 498 -65.40 -19.52 61.01
CA GLU A 498 -65.78 -20.77 61.68
C GLU A 498 -65.23 -20.84 63.11
N THR A 499 -63.98 -20.44 63.33
CA THR A 499 -63.35 -20.39 64.66
C THR A 499 -64.04 -19.39 65.59
N TRP A 500 -64.44 -18.24 65.06
CA TRP A 500 -65.23 -17.27 65.81
C TRP A 500 -66.63 -17.82 66.14
N MET A 501 -67.33 -18.42 65.16
CA MET A 501 -68.64 -19.04 65.36
C MET A 501 -68.59 -20.15 66.41
N ASN A 502 -67.56 -21.00 66.40
CA ASN A 502 -67.34 -22.03 67.42
C ASN A 502 -67.38 -21.44 68.85
N LYS A 503 -66.73 -20.28 69.06
CA LYS A 503 -66.71 -19.60 70.37
C LYS A 503 -68.11 -19.07 70.73
N GLN A 504 -68.84 -18.53 69.76
CA GLN A 504 -70.19 -18.00 70.00
C GLN A 504 -71.20 -19.13 70.28
N GLU A 505 -71.12 -20.24 69.56
CA GLU A 505 -71.95 -21.43 69.81
C GLU A 505 -71.68 -21.99 71.21
N ALA A 506 -70.42 -22.03 71.65
CA ALA A 506 -70.06 -22.45 73.01
C ALA A 506 -70.67 -21.52 74.08
N PHE A 507 -70.72 -20.20 73.84
CA PHE A 507 -71.41 -19.26 74.72
C PHE A 507 -72.91 -19.58 74.82
N LEU A 508 -73.56 -19.88 73.69
CA LEU A 508 -74.99 -20.19 73.62
C LEU A 508 -75.37 -21.55 74.24
N GLN A 509 -74.43 -22.47 74.39
CA GLN A 509 -74.67 -23.75 75.09
C GLN A 509 -74.96 -23.57 76.59
N ASN A 510 -74.59 -22.44 77.18
CA ASN A 510 -74.94 -22.15 78.57
C ASN A 510 -76.47 -22.05 78.73
N ARG A 511 -77.06 -22.97 79.50
CA ARG A 511 -78.51 -23.06 79.75
C ARG A 511 -78.96 -22.30 80.99
N ASP A 512 -78.08 -21.56 81.63
CA ASP A 512 -78.42 -20.74 82.79
C ASP A 512 -79.42 -19.64 82.40
N LEU A 513 -80.56 -19.65 83.10
CA LEU A 513 -81.67 -18.70 82.94
C LEU A 513 -81.86 -17.80 84.16
N GLY A 514 -80.93 -17.87 85.13
CA GLY A 514 -80.97 -17.14 86.40
C GLY A 514 -81.96 -17.71 87.42
N ASP A 515 -81.61 -17.59 88.69
CA ASP A 515 -82.38 -18.07 89.85
C ASP A 515 -83.03 -16.94 90.68
N SER A 516 -82.82 -15.69 90.26
CA SER A 516 -83.31 -14.47 90.90
C SER A 516 -83.50 -13.36 89.86
N LEU A 517 -84.39 -12.40 90.14
CA LEU A 517 -84.68 -11.31 89.21
C LEU A 517 -83.41 -10.56 88.77
N ASP A 518 -82.53 -10.23 89.72
CA ASP A 518 -81.27 -9.54 89.46
C ASP A 518 -80.30 -10.39 88.60
N ALA A 519 -80.28 -11.72 88.81
CA ALA A 519 -79.50 -12.64 87.98
C ALA A 519 -80.04 -12.72 86.55
N VAL A 520 -81.36 -12.77 86.35
CA VAL A 520 -81.96 -12.76 85.01
C VAL A 520 -81.73 -11.43 84.29
N GLU A 521 -81.84 -10.28 84.96
CA GLU A 521 -81.53 -8.96 84.37
C GLU A 521 -80.06 -8.87 83.94
N SER A 522 -79.13 -9.36 84.77
CA SER A 522 -77.71 -9.43 84.42
C SER A 522 -77.46 -10.32 83.19
N LEU A 523 -78.11 -11.48 83.12
CA LEU A 523 -78.01 -12.41 81.98
C LEU A 523 -78.63 -11.83 80.71
N LEU A 524 -79.77 -11.13 80.80
CA LEU A 524 -80.38 -10.42 79.68
C LEU A 524 -79.45 -9.34 79.13
N LYS A 525 -78.83 -8.55 80.01
CA LYS A 525 -77.85 -7.53 79.60
C LYS A 525 -76.63 -8.15 78.92
N LYS A 526 -76.07 -9.23 79.48
CA LYS A 526 -74.96 -9.98 78.84
C LYS A 526 -75.36 -10.56 77.48
N HIS A 527 -76.59 -11.02 77.33
CA HIS A 527 -77.12 -11.54 76.07
C HIS A 527 -77.34 -10.42 75.04
N GLU A 528 -77.77 -9.23 75.47
CA GLU A 528 -77.87 -8.04 74.62
C GLU A 528 -76.48 -7.58 74.13
N ASP A 529 -75.47 -7.60 75.00
CA ASP A 529 -74.08 -7.28 74.62
C ASP A 529 -73.50 -8.32 73.65
N PHE A 530 -73.84 -9.60 73.83
CA PHE A 530 -73.53 -10.68 72.89
C PHE A 530 -74.20 -10.46 71.52
N GLU A 531 -75.48 -10.10 71.47
CA GLU A 531 -76.20 -9.79 70.23
C GLU A 531 -75.59 -8.59 69.49
N LYS A 532 -75.17 -7.54 70.22
CA LYS A 532 -74.44 -6.41 69.64
C LYS A 532 -73.11 -6.85 69.02
N SER A 533 -72.36 -7.73 69.71
CA SER A 533 -71.13 -8.32 69.16
C SER A 533 -71.39 -9.22 67.95
N LEU A 534 -72.52 -9.92 67.92
CA LEU A 534 -72.92 -10.77 66.79
C LEU A 534 -73.26 -9.90 65.57
N ALA A 535 -74.05 -8.84 65.78
CA ALA A 535 -74.40 -7.86 64.75
C ALA A 535 -73.17 -7.15 64.17
N ALA A 536 -72.19 -6.79 65.02
CA ALA A 536 -70.96 -6.14 64.58
C ALA A 536 -70.07 -7.03 63.68
N GLN A 537 -70.19 -8.36 63.77
CA GLN A 537 -69.44 -9.31 62.96
C GLN A 537 -70.21 -9.74 61.69
N GLU A 538 -71.48 -9.39 61.58
CA GLU A 538 -72.37 -9.75 60.47
C GLU A 538 -71.83 -9.24 59.12
N GLU A 539 -71.25 -8.04 59.11
CA GLU A 539 -70.61 -7.45 57.93
C GLU A 539 -69.48 -8.34 57.39
N LYS A 540 -68.75 -9.05 58.25
CA LYS A 540 -67.66 -9.94 57.80
C LYS A 540 -68.19 -11.23 57.18
N ILE A 541 -69.31 -11.76 57.68
CA ILE A 541 -69.95 -12.93 57.06
C ILE A 541 -70.59 -12.52 55.73
N HIS A 542 -71.18 -11.32 55.65
CA HIS A 542 -71.71 -10.78 54.40
C HIS A 542 -70.58 -10.55 53.37
N ALA A 543 -69.43 -10.03 53.79
CA ALA A 543 -68.28 -9.86 52.90
C ALA A 543 -67.77 -11.21 52.36
N LEU A 544 -67.73 -12.25 53.20
CA LEU A 544 -67.40 -13.62 52.78
C LEU A 544 -68.42 -14.20 51.80
N ASP A 545 -69.70 -13.92 52.02
CA ASP A 545 -70.79 -14.35 51.14
C ASP A 545 -70.71 -13.69 49.76
N GLU A 546 -70.48 -12.38 49.72
CA GLU A 546 -70.24 -11.64 48.48
C GLU A 546 -68.98 -12.12 47.77
N PHE A 547 -67.89 -12.35 48.51
CA PHE A 547 -66.63 -12.82 47.94
C PHE A 547 -66.82 -14.21 47.31
N ALA A 548 -67.44 -15.15 48.02
CA ALA A 548 -67.78 -16.47 47.48
C ALA A 548 -68.70 -16.39 46.26
N THR A 549 -69.69 -15.48 46.27
CA THR A 549 -70.59 -15.25 45.13
C THR A 549 -69.80 -14.82 43.89
N LYS A 550 -68.89 -13.85 44.05
CA LYS A 550 -68.02 -13.37 42.96
C LYS A 550 -67.15 -14.47 42.39
N LEU A 551 -66.58 -15.34 43.23
CA LEU A 551 -65.78 -16.47 42.76
C LEU A 551 -66.63 -17.46 41.93
N ILE A 552 -67.83 -17.78 42.38
CA ILE A 552 -68.72 -18.73 41.68
C ILE A 552 -69.21 -18.14 40.35
N GLU A 553 -69.73 -16.91 40.36
CA GLU A 553 -70.23 -16.23 39.15
C GLU A 553 -69.10 -15.94 38.15
N GLY A 554 -67.89 -15.71 38.65
CA GLY A 554 -66.68 -15.54 37.85
C GLY A 554 -66.12 -16.83 37.24
N GLY A 555 -66.74 -17.99 37.46
CA GLY A 555 -66.30 -19.27 36.88
C GLY A 555 -64.98 -19.79 37.47
N HIS A 556 -64.73 -19.52 38.76
CA HIS A 556 -63.53 -19.97 39.45
C HIS A 556 -63.34 -21.50 39.38
N TYR A 557 -62.09 -21.98 39.21
CA TYR A 557 -61.83 -23.41 38.99
C TYR A 557 -62.34 -24.34 40.13
N ALA A 558 -62.43 -23.83 41.36
CA ALA A 558 -62.96 -24.52 42.53
C ALA A 558 -64.36 -24.01 42.97
N ALA A 559 -65.18 -23.51 42.03
CA ALA A 559 -66.49 -22.90 42.34
C ALA A 559 -67.42 -23.82 43.15
N ASP A 560 -67.44 -25.13 42.86
CA ASP A 560 -68.27 -26.10 43.59
C ASP A 560 -67.88 -26.23 45.07
N ASP A 561 -66.57 -26.29 45.35
CA ASP A 561 -66.05 -26.37 46.73
C ASP A 561 -66.32 -25.05 47.49
N VAL A 562 -66.17 -23.91 46.81
CA VAL A 562 -66.51 -22.60 47.36
C VAL A 562 -68.00 -22.52 47.69
N ALA A 563 -68.87 -22.97 46.78
CA ALA A 563 -70.32 -23.00 46.98
C ALA A 563 -70.71 -23.87 48.17
N ALA A 564 -70.13 -25.07 48.30
CA ALA A 564 -70.40 -25.97 49.42
C ALA A 564 -70.00 -25.36 50.77
N ARG A 565 -68.81 -24.75 50.85
CA ARG A 565 -68.33 -24.08 52.07
C ARG A 565 -69.16 -22.84 52.41
N ARG A 566 -69.53 -22.04 51.40
CA ARG A 566 -70.43 -20.89 51.53
C ARG A 566 -71.76 -21.30 52.14
N GLU A 567 -72.43 -22.32 51.60
CA GLU A 567 -73.72 -22.79 52.12
C GLU A 567 -73.60 -23.33 53.55
N LYS A 568 -72.51 -24.05 53.86
CA LYS A 568 -72.22 -24.51 55.23
C LYS A 568 -72.06 -23.33 56.19
N LEU A 569 -71.33 -22.28 55.80
CA LEU A 569 -71.15 -21.07 56.62
C LEU A 569 -72.48 -20.33 56.84
N LEU A 570 -73.29 -20.15 55.79
CA LEU A 570 -74.58 -19.45 55.84
C LEU A 570 -75.64 -20.22 56.64
N SER A 571 -75.74 -21.54 56.45
CA SER A 571 -76.63 -22.39 57.24
C SER A 571 -76.25 -22.37 58.73
N ARG A 572 -74.95 -22.39 59.04
CA ARG A 572 -74.45 -22.25 60.40
C ARG A 572 -74.76 -20.88 61.01
N ARG A 573 -74.59 -19.79 60.25
CA ARG A 573 -75.02 -18.44 60.65
C ARG A 573 -76.51 -18.39 60.98
N ARG A 574 -77.38 -18.92 60.11
CA ARG A 574 -78.83 -18.97 60.35
C ARG A 574 -79.16 -19.67 61.68
N ARG A 575 -78.56 -20.84 61.91
CA ARG A 575 -78.73 -21.59 63.16
C ARG A 575 -78.23 -20.81 64.39
N LEU A 576 -77.09 -20.12 64.29
CA LEU A 576 -76.56 -19.30 65.37
C LEU A 576 -77.52 -18.16 65.74
N MET A 577 -78.11 -17.51 64.73
CA MET A 577 -79.12 -16.45 64.93
C MET A 577 -80.40 -17.00 65.58
N GLU A 578 -80.89 -18.15 65.13
CA GLU A 578 -82.05 -18.84 65.72
C GLU A 578 -81.80 -19.19 67.20
N LEU A 579 -80.66 -19.81 67.53
CA LEU A 579 -80.29 -20.15 68.91
C LEU A 579 -80.16 -18.91 69.80
N THR A 580 -79.65 -17.81 69.24
CA THR A 580 -79.54 -16.53 69.95
C THR A 580 -80.93 -15.97 70.26
N ALA A 581 -81.86 -16.00 69.31
CA ALA A 581 -83.24 -15.57 69.49
C ALA A 581 -84.01 -16.45 70.48
N GLU A 582 -83.87 -17.79 70.38
CA GLU A 582 -84.48 -18.73 71.32
C GLU A 582 -84.02 -18.49 72.75
N ARG A 583 -82.71 -18.28 72.96
CA ARG A 583 -82.16 -17.99 74.29
C ARG A 583 -82.69 -16.67 74.84
N ARG A 584 -82.83 -15.65 73.97
CA ARG A 584 -83.42 -14.37 74.36
C ARG A 584 -84.85 -14.55 74.87
N GLU A 585 -85.68 -15.30 74.15
CA GLU A 585 -87.07 -15.55 74.57
C GLU A 585 -87.13 -16.34 75.87
N LYS A 586 -86.30 -17.37 76.05
CA LYS A 586 -86.21 -18.12 77.32
C LYS A 586 -85.79 -17.24 78.50
N LEU A 587 -84.85 -16.31 78.30
CA LEU A 587 -84.45 -15.34 79.32
C LEU A 587 -85.56 -14.32 79.63
N LYS A 588 -86.32 -13.87 78.63
CA LYS A 588 -87.51 -13.02 78.83
C LYS A 588 -88.63 -13.74 79.56
N GLU A 589 -88.86 -15.01 79.25
CA GLU A 589 -89.83 -15.86 79.97
C GLU A 589 -89.41 -16.06 81.43
N SER A 590 -88.13 -16.38 81.67
CA SER A 590 -87.57 -16.45 83.04
C SER A 590 -87.73 -15.12 83.78
N TYR A 591 -87.50 -13.99 83.09
CA TYR A 591 -87.67 -12.65 83.66
C TYR A 591 -89.13 -12.36 84.03
N ARG A 592 -90.08 -12.70 83.15
CA ARG A 592 -91.53 -12.58 83.43
C ARG A 592 -91.93 -13.45 84.62
N LEU A 593 -91.49 -14.69 84.65
CA LEU A 593 -91.82 -15.64 85.71
C LEU A 593 -91.27 -15.19 87.07
N HIS A 594 -90.03 -14.71 87.14
CA HIS A 594 -89.47 -14.15 88.38
C HIS A 594 -90.14 -12.81 88.78
N ASN A 595 -90.58 -11.99 87.82
CA ASN A 595 -91.39 -10.80 88.10
C ASN A 595 -92.79 -11.15 88.61
N GLU A 596 -93.43 -12.18 88.06
CA GLU A 596 -94.72 -12.70 88.52
C GLU A 596 -94.59 -13.33 89.91
N ILE A 597 -93.52 -14.09 90.18
CA ILE A 597 -93.21 -14.61 91.53
C ILE A 597 -92.97 -13.47 92.52
N LYS A 598 -92.27 -12.41 92.12
CA LYS A 598 -92.07 -11.23 92.95
C LYS A 598 -93.40 -10.49 93.22
N ALA A 599 -94.25 -10.35 92.20
CA ALA A 599 -95.56 -9.71 92.32
C ALA A 599 -96.54 -10.54 93.17
N THR A 600 -96.64 -11.85 92.94
CA THR A 600 -97.45 -12.78 93.76
C THR A 600 -96.90 -12.93 95.17
N GLY A 601 -95.57 -12.89 95.35
CA GLY A 601 -94.95 -12.79 96.67
C GLY A 601 -95.34 -11.52 97.42
N GLN A 602 -95.39 -10.37 96.72
CA GLN A 602 -95.87 -9.11 97.29
C GLN A 602 -97.38 -9.14 97.59
N GLU A 603 -98.20 -9.77 96.74
CA GLU A 603 -99.64 -9.97 96.96
C GLU A 603 -99.92 -10.93 98.12
N LEU A 604 -99.17 -12.01 98.28
CA LEU A 604 -99.27 -12.94 99.42
C LEU A 604 -98.84 -12.29 100.72
N VAL A 605 -97.82 -11.43 100.69
CA VAL A 605 -97.45 -10.59 101.83
C VAL A 605 -98.61 -9.65 102.16
N ALA A 606 -99.23 -8.99 101.18
CA ALA A 606 -100.40 -8.13 101.38
C ALA A 606 -101.64 -8.89 101.89
N LEU A 607 -101.91 -10.11 101.41
CA LEU A 607 -102.96 -11.00 101.90
C LEU A 607 -102.67 -11.53 103.30
N GLY A 608 -101.40 -11.79 103.63
CA GLY A 608 -100.96 -12.12 104.99
C GLY A 608 -101.17 -10.96 105.95
N HIS A 609 -100.89 -9.72 105.52
CA HIS A 609 -101.23 -8.52 106.26
C HIS A 609 -102.75 -8.37 106.47
N TYR A 610 -103.56 -8.63 105.43
CA TYR A 610 -105.03 -8.58 105.50
C TYR A 610 -105.65 -9.64 106.42
N ALA A 611 -105.15 -10.89 106.37
CA ALA A 611 -105.59 -11.96 107.25
C ALA A 611 -105.23 -11.70 108.72
N ASN A 612 -104.08 -11.05 108.97
CA ASN A 612 -103.66 -10.66 110.31
C ASN A 612 -104.59 -9.57 110.88
N GLU A 613 -104.94 -8.56 110.09
CA GLU A 613 -105.94 -7.54 110.46
C GLU A 613 -107.28 -8.19 110.82
N HIS A 614 -107.78 -9.12 109.99
CA HIS A 614 -109.08 -9.75 110.19
C HIS A 614 -109.12 -10.68 111.43
N ILE A 615 -108.01 -11.36 111.75
CA ILE A 615 -107.87 -12.14 112.99
C ILE A 615 -107.90 -11.21 114.20
N GLN A 616 -107.23 -10.06 114.11
CA GLN A 616 -107.18 -9.06 115.18
C GLN A 616 -108.59 -8.49 115.49
N THR A 617 -109.39 -8.21 114.45
CA THR A 617 -110.78 -7.74 114.62
C THR A 617 -111.68 -8.79 115.28
N ARG A 618 -111.55 -10.09 114.93
CA ARG A 618 -112.32 -11.16 115.59
C ARG A 618 -111.88 -11.41 117.03
N LEU A 619 -110.62 -11.15 117.36
CA LEU A 619 -110.12 -11.20 118.73
C LEU A 619 -110.77 -10.10 119.59
N GLU A 620 -110.89 -8.88 119.06
CA GLU A 620 -111.61 -7.78 119.72
C GLU A 620 -113.11 -8.07 119.91
N GLU A 621 -113.78 -8.70 118.94
CA GLU A 621 -115.18 -9.14 119.08
C GLU A 621 -115.35 -10.20 120.18
N VAL A 622 -114.41 -11.15 120.30
CA VAL A 622 -114.43 -12.19 121.34
C VAL A 622 -114.16 -11.58 122.71
N GLU A 623 -113.26 -10.61 122.83
CA GLU A 623 -113.04 -9.87 124.07
C GLU A 623 -114.28 -9.06 124.50
N GLN A 624 -114.99 -8.43 123.54
CA GLN A 624 -116.25 -7.74 123.82
C GLN A 624 -117.36 -8.69 124.29
N LEU A 625 -117.52 -9.84 123.64
CA LEU A 625 -118.50 -10.85 124.05
C LEU A 625 -118.15 -11.48 125.41
N TRP A 626 -116.86 -11.63 125.72
CA TRP A 626 -116.40 -12.09 127.02
C TRP A 626 -116.69 -11.06 128.12
N ALA A 627 -116.49 -9.76 127.85
CA ALA A 627 -116.86 -8.68 128.77
C ALA A 627 -118.36 -8.66 129.07
N GLN A 628 -119.22 -8.85 128.07
CA GLN A 628 -120.67 -8.94 128.25
C GLN A 628 -121.09 -10.18 129.08
N LEU A 629 -120.37 -11.30 128.93
CA LEU A 629 -120.61 -12.51 129.71
C LEU A 629 -120.24 -12.34 131.21
N VAL A 630 -119.16 -11.60 131.49
CA VAL A 630 -118.75 -11.25 132.86
C VAL A 630 -119.77 -10.31 133.52
N GLU A 631 -120.30 -9.34 132.77
CA GLU A 631 -121.33 -8.41 133.27
C GLU A 631 -122.66 -9.13 133.56
N ALA A 632 -123.07 -10.07 132.69
CA ALA A 632 -124.24 -10.92 132.91
C ALA A 632 -124.07 -11.90 134.09
N SER A 633 -122.84 -12.38 134.33
CA SER A 633 -122.47 -13.20 135.49
C SER A 633 -122.55 -12.42 136.80
N ALA A 634 -122.07 -11.17 136.83
CA ALA A 634 -122.17 -10.29 138.00
C ALA A 634 -123.63 -9.94 138.35
N LEU A 635 -124.48 -9.69 137.34
CA LEU A 635 -125.92 -9.46 137.52
C LEU A 635 -126.68 -10.68 138.05
N LYS A 636 -126.24 -11.89 137.68
CA LYS A 636 -126.78 -13.16 138.21
C LYS A 636 -126.31 -13.42 139.65
N GLY A 637 -125.08 -13.02 140.00
CA GLY A 637 -124.55 -13.05 141.36
C GLY A 637 -125.31 -12.13 142.33
N ALA A 638 -125.67 -10.92 141.90
CA ALA A 638 -126.44 -9.98 142.72
C ALA A 638 -127.87 -10.48 143.01
N LYS A 639 -128.56 -11.09 142.01
CA LYS A 639 -129.91 -11.66 142.19
C LYS A 639 -129.93 -12.94 143.06
N LEU A 640 -128.80 -13.63 143.22
CA LEU A 640 -128.64 -14.80 144.11
C LEU A 640 -128.38 -14.40 145.57
N GLN A 641 -127.86 -13.19 145.84
CA GLN A 641 -127.73 -12.67 147.21
C GLN A 641 -129.06 -12.12 147.77
N GLU A 642 -129.94 -11.56 146.94
CA GLU A 642 -131.29 -11.12 147.37
C GLU A 642 -132.23 -12.29 147.74
N ALA A 643 -131.99 -13.49 147.21
CA ALA A 643 -132.81 -14.67 147.49
C ALA A 643 -132.45 -15.42 148.79
N ASN A 644 -131.32 -15.08 149.44
CA ASN A 644 -130.77 -15.81 150.60
C ASN A 644 -130.91 -15.07 151.96
N GLN A 645 -131.72 -14.01 152.03
CA GLN A 645 -132.06 -13.32 153.30
C GLN A 645 -133.57 -13.34 153.64
N VAL A 646 -134.32 -14.28 153.07
CA VAL A 646 -135.63 -14.70 153.60
C VAL A 646 -135.55 -16.18 153.99
N ASN A 647 -134.73 -16.44 155.02
CA ASN A 647 -134.92 -17.48 156.04
C ASN A 647 -133.83 -17.37 157.12
#